data_AF-A0A058ZLE5-F1
#
_entry.id   AF-A0A058ZLE5-F1
#
_cell.length_a   1.000
_cell.length_b   1.000
_cell.length_c   1.000
_cell.angle_alpha   90.00
_cell.angle_beta   90.00
_cell.angle_gamma   90.00
#
_symmetry.space_group_name_H-M   'P 1'
#
loop_
_entity.id
_entity.type
_entity.pdbx_description
1 polymer ?
#
loop_
_entity_poly.entity_id
_entity_poly.type
_entity_poly.pdbx_seq_one_letter_code
_entity_poly.pdbx_strand_id
1 'polypeptide(L)'
;MARTSGDDFFGVYASAVIVASFVGLALFVTPFLILGAALYLGIRMYRESPKRLERLAREETELLYNHARSGTVRLTEYEVEEALSQHWPKDVPVALTIQLLDVGKALFAQEGLSPEIPPPPSLCNTVEGARYRDRLARIGQARSDRSMVLSALEVISQSLAPIARAVPPLDGDVLVEVTQFVQPLGQAAQEVVAPFFQENEYNHFKALRTQLDANLQKTHRTQPIFPRDYKADDVVETYLAGTLLKELFALRTPFTIPEARRFEHTHIVAGSGHGKTQTLQYFIGKDLEDVVRRDKSVIVIDSQGDLINTILRAKTLPPHRVVLIDPEDIEYPVSLNLFSVGQERLNGYSALERERLTNSIIELYDFVLGSLLSAGMTAKQSVVFRYVTRLMFHIPDATIHTLRELMESGGTEKYRDYIEKLEGTPRRFFETEFDSKEFANTKTQVLRRLYGVLENQTFERMFSHPVSKFDMFTEMNAGKLILINTSKSLLKEQGTEIFGRFFIALIAQAAQERATLPDSDRLPVMVYVDEAQDYFDQNIGVILSQARKYKVGMTLAHQYLGQLSNGLQEAFEANTSIKLAGGVSARDARALAGQMATEPGKIQSQPKGTFATNIRGLTQNAVPISFPFFVLENLPRATKEEVATLRQHSRTAYAEPWQPMEEQEGTQGDDPAEPPSKIDSQDPTNLSSEL
;
A
#
# COMPACT_ATOMS: atom_id res chain seq x y z
N MET A 1 27.57 -95.96 97.74
CA MET A 1 26.83 -95.64 96.50
C MET A 1 26.50 -94.15 96.51
N ALA A 2 26.79 -93.32 95.52
CA ALA A 2 28.00 -93.12 94.71
C ALA A 2 27.71 -91.91 93.80
N ARG A 3 28.74 -91.06 93.63
CA ARG A 3 28.98 -90.05 92.58
C ARG A 3 28.39 -88.63 92.67
N THR A 4 29.36 -87.70 92.69
CA THR A 4 29.51 -86.43 91.94
C THR A 4 28.64 -85.22 92.29
N SER A 5 29.28 -84.21 92.90
CA SER A 5 28.87 -82.79 92.87
C SER A 5 30.03 -81.91 93.38
N GLY A 6 31.11 -81.84 92.59
CA GLY A 6 32.33 -81.08 92.92
C GLY A 6 32.51 -79.76 92.15
N ASP A 7 31.66 -79.46 91.17
CA ASP A 7 31.92 -78.38 90.19
C ASP A 7 31.05 -77.11 90.34
N ASP A 8 30.04 -77.09 91.21
CA ASP A 8 29.07 -75.95 91.26
C ASP A 8 29.52 -74.74 92.09
N PHE A 9 30.55 -74.87 92.95
CA PHE A 9 30.90 -73.76 93.86
C PHE A 9 31.77 -72.68 93.19
N PHE A 10 32.59 -73.04 92.19
CA PHE A 10 33.44 -72.07 91.47
C PHE A 10 32.68 -71.32 90.37
N GLY A 11 31.67 -71.94 89.74
CA GLY A 11 30.85 -71.31 88.70
C GLY A 11 29.96 -70.19 89.22
N VAL A 12 29.38 -70.34 90.42
CA VAL A 12 28.51 -69.32 91.04
C VAL A 12 29.32 -68.12 91.53
N TYR A 13 30.54 -68.31 92.03
CA TYR A 13 31.38 -67.21 92.47
C TYR A 13 32.01 -66.42 91.31
N ALA A 14 32.46 -67.11 90.26
CA ALA A 14 32.98 -66.46 89.05
C ALA A 14 31.88 -65.67 88.31
N SER A 15 30.67 -66.21 88.22
CA SER A 15 29.53 -65.49 87.62
C SER A 15 29.10 -64.29 88.47
N ALA A 16 29.09 -64.39 89.80
CA ALA A 16 28.79 -63.26 90.67
C ALA A 16 29.82 -62.11 90.53
N VAL A 17 31.12 -62.43 90.44
CA VAL A 17 32.18 -61.42 90.25
C VAL A 17 32.11 -60.79 88.86
N ILE A 18 31.82 -61.55 87.81
CA ILE A 18 31.64 -61.02 86.45
C ILE A 18 30.41 -60.11 86.39
N VAL A 19 29.28 -60.52 86.97
CA VAL A 19 28.06 -59.69 87.02
C VAL A 19 28.29 -58.42 87.84
N ALA A 20 28.96 -58.52 89.00
CA ALA A 20 29.31 -57.34 89.81
C ALA A 20 30.27 -56.40 89.06
N SER A 21 31.21 -56.94 88.29
CA SER A 21 32.14 -56.16 87.45
C SER A 21 31.42 -55.45 86.30
N PHE A 22 30.49 -56.13 85.63
CA PHE A 22 29.66 -55.52 84.58
C PHE A 22 28.70 -54.46 85.13
N VAL A 23 28.11 -54.69 86.30
CA VAL A 23 27.26 -53.71 86.98
C VAL A 23 28.07 -52.50 87.44
N GLY A 24 29.28 -52.72 87.97
CA GLY A 24 30.21 -51.65 88.33
C GLY A 24 30.67 -50.82 87.12
N LEU A 25 31.02 -51.49 86.01
CA LEU A 25 31.39 -50.84 84.76
C LEU A 25 30.21 -50.08 84.16
N ALA A 26 29.01 -50.67 84.18
CA ALA A 26 27.80 -50.00 83.72
C ALA A 26 27.50 -48.76 84.58
N LEU A 27 27.59 -48.84 85.91
CA LEU A 27 27.41 -47.69 86.80
C LEU A 27 28.46 -46.60 86.58
N PHE A 28 29.68 -46.97 86.18
CA PHE A 28 30.75 -46.01 85.92
C PHE A 28 30.65 -45.37 84.52
N VAL A 29 30.31 -46.14 83.48
CA VAL A 29 30.29 -45.68 82.08
C VAL A 29 28.98 -44.98 81.72
N THR A 30 27.86 -45.39 82.31
CA THR A 30 26.53 -44.82 81.99
C THR A 30 26.43 -43.31 82.25
N PRO A 31 26.96 -42.75 83.35
CA PRO A 31 26.99 -41.29 83.56
C PRO A 31 27.75 -40.54 82.46
N PHE A 32 28.88 -41.08 81.98
CA PHE A 32 29.65 -40.45 80.91
C PHE A 32 28.96 -40.57 79.54
N LEU A 33 28.28 -41.68 79.25
CA LEU A 33 27.48 -41.82 78.04
C LEU A 33 26.27 -40.87 78.05
N ILE A 34 25.59 -40.73 79.19
CA ILE A 34 24.47 -39.78 79.34
C ILE A 34 24.98 -38.33 79.19
N LEU A 35 26.10 -37.99 79.81
CA LEU A 35 26.71 -36.66 79.70
C LEU A 35 27.17 -36.38 78.25
N GLY A 36 27.77 -37.37 77.58
CA GLY A 36 28.19 -37.28 76.19
C GLY A 36 27.01 -37.13 75.22
N ALA A 37 25.91 -37.87 75.45
CA ALA A 37 24.68 -37.75 74.67
C ALA A 37 23.99 -36.39 74.90
N ALA A 38 23.92 -35.92 76.15
CA ALA A 38 23.38 -34.61 76.50
C ALA A 38 24.23 -33.47 75.89
N LEU A 39 25.56 -33.60 75.91
CA LEU A 39 26.47 -32.63 75.28
C LEU A 39 26.31 -32.63 73.76
N TYR A 40 26.22 -33.81 73.13
CA TYR A 40 25.98 -33.94 71.69
C TYR A 40 24.63 -33.35 71.28
N LEU A 41 23.56 -33.67 72.01
CA LEU A 41 22.23 -33.10 71.79
C LEU A 41 22.22 -31.59 72.01
N GLY A 42 22.90 -31.09 73.05
CA GLY A 42 23.05 -29.66 73.31
C GLY A 42 23.80 -28.93 72.19
N ILE A 43 24.92 -29.49 71.72
CA ILE A 43 25.69 -28.95 70.58
C ILE A 43 24.85 -28.99 69.30
N ARG A 44 24.12 -30.07 69.06
CA ARG A 44 23.25 -30.23 67.89
C ARG A 44 22.10 -29.24 67.91
N MET A 45 21.38 -29.11 69.03
CA MET A 45 20.31 -28.12 69.19
C MET A 45 20.83 -26.68 69.10
N TYR A 46 22.07 -26.41 69.53
CA TYR A 46 22.72 -25.11 69.38
C TYR A 46 23.19 -24.82 67.94
N ARG A 47 23.59 -25.86 67.18
CA ARG A 47 23.96 -25.75 65.75
C ARG A 47 22.73 -25.64 64.85
N GLU A 48 21.67 -26.39 65.14
CA GLU A 48 20.42 -26.43 64.36
C GLU A 48 19.36 -25.43 64.88
N SER A 49 19.74 -24.51 65.79
CA SER A 49 18.80 -23.53 66.35
C SER A 49 18.28 -22.57 65.26
N PRO A 50 16.96 -22.46 65.06
CA PRO A 50 16.38 -21.64 63.99
C PRO A 50 16.73 -20.16 64.12
N LYS A 51 16.91 -19.64 65.35
CA LYS A 51 17.33 -18.25 65.60
C LYS A 51 18.77 -17.97 65.17
N ARG A 52 19.67 -18.96 65.32
CA ARG A 52 21.07 -18.82 64.93
C ARG A 52 21.23 -18.91 63.41
N LEU A 53 20.53 -19.85 62.78
CA LEU A 53 20.50 -19.99 61.32
C LEU A 53 19.93 -18.72 60.67
N GLU A 54 18.89 -18.12 61.25
CA GLU A 54 18.35 -16.83 60.80
C GLU A 54 19.35 -15.69 60.96
N ARG A 55 20.05 -15.60 62.09
CA ARG A 55 21.07 -14.57 62.31
C ARG A 55 22.21 -14.67 61.30
N LEU A 56 22.75 -15.87 61.07
CA LEU A 56 23.82 -16.09 60.09
C LEU A 56 23.36 -15.76 58.67
N ALA A 57 22.16 -16.22 58.29
CA ALA A 57 21.59 -15.92 56.99
C ALA A 57 21.36 -14.42 56.78
N ARG A 58 20.98 -13.68 57.83
CA ARG A 58 20.80 -12.22 57.80
C ARG A 58 22.13 -11.47 57.70
N GLU A 59 23.14 -11.86 58.47
CA GLU A 59 24.51 -11.29 58.39
C GLU A 59 25.09 -11.46 56.97
N GLU A 60 24.95 -12.65 56.38
CA GLU A 60 25.37 -12.94 54.99
C GLU A 60 24.60 -12.08 53.97
N THR A 61 23.29 -11.92 54.17
CA THR A 61 22.42 -11.11 53.31
C THR A 61 22.79 -9.63 53.39
N GLU A 62 23.09 -9.10 54.57
CA GLU A 62 23.53 -7.71 54.77
C GLU A 62 24.90 -7.44 54.12
N LEU A 63 25.84 -8.39 54.17
CA LEU A 63 27.13 -8.27 53.47
C LEU A 63 26.94 -8.17 51.95
N LEU A 64 26.14 -9.06 51.36
CA LEU A 64 25.83 -9.02 49.93
C LEU A 64 25.06 -7.75 49.54
N TYR A 65 24.15 -7.30 50.39
CA TYR A 65 23.37 -6.07 50.18
C TYR A 65 24.26 -4.83 50.17
N ASN A 66 25.20 -4.73 51.12
CA ASN A 66 26.16 -3.63 51.19
C ASN A 66 27.14 -3.66 50.03
N HIS A 67 27.61 -4.85 49.64
CA HIS A 67 28.47 -5.03 48.46
C HIS A 67 27.75 -4.57 47.19
N ALA A 68 26.51 -4.99 46.98
CA ALA A 68 25.69 -4.54 45.86
C ALA A 68 25.43 -3.03 45.86
N ARG A 69 25.29 -2.39 47.04
CA ARG A 69 25.18 -0.93 47.13
C ARG A 69 26.47 -0.18 46.79
N SER A 70 27.63 -0.79 47.02
CA SER A 70 28.95 -0.14 46.84
C SER A 70 29.45 -0.07 45.39
N GLY A 71 28.90 -0.88 44.47
CA GLY A 71 29.35 -0.89 43.08
C GLY A 71 29.03 0.40 42.32
N THR A 72 29.98 0.84 41.49
CA THR A 72 29.99 2.16 40.81
C THR A 72 29.61 2.10 39.34
N VAL A 73 29.47 0.91 38.75
CA VAL A 73 29.11 0.78 37.33
C VAL A 73 27.62 1.05 37.16
N ARG A 74 27.29 2.19 36.55
CA ARG A 74 25.94 2.50 36.06
C ARG A 74 26.03 2.91 34.61
N LEU A 75 25.31 2.21 33.74
CA LEU A 75 25.10 2.68 32.38
C LEU A 75 24.08 3.81 32.39
N THR A 76 24.37 4.86 31.63
CA THR A 76 23.39 5.88 31.29
C THR A 76 22.33 5.29 30.36
N GLU A 77 21.17 5.93 30.27
CA GLU A 77 20.10 5.49 29.37
C GLU A 77 20.57 5.45 27.91
N TYR A 78 21.37 6.44 27.50
CA TYR A 78 21.97 6.50 26.16
C TYR A 78 22.88 5.29 25.88
N GLU A 79 23.76 4.91 26.82
CA GLU A 79 24.64 3.74 26.64
C GLU A 79 23.84 2.42 26.53
N VAL A 80 22.70 2.33 27.22
CA VAL A 80 21.80 1.17 27.11
C VAL A 80 21.13 1.13 25.73
N GLU A 81 20.63 2.26 25.24
CA GLU A 81 20.01 2.35 23.91
C GLU A 81 21.02 2.08 22.79
N GLU A 82 22.24 2.61 22.91
CA GLU A 82 23.33 2.37 21.96
C GLU A 82 23.71 0.88 21.92
N ALA A 83 23.83 0.23 23.08
CA ALA A 83 24.13 -1.19 23.15
C ALA A 83 22.98 -2.07 22.61
N LEU A 84 21.72 -1.73 22.89
CA LEU A 84 20.55 -2.44 22.37
C LEU A 84 20.43 -2.31 20.85
N SER A 85 20.76 -1.14 20.29
CA SER A 85 20.61 -0.85 18.86
C SER A 85 21.81 -1.20 17.99
N GLN A 86 22.93 -1.64 18.58
CA GLN A 86 24.21 -1.90 17.91
C GLN A 86 24.10 -2.84 16.68
N HIS A 87 23.21 -3.83 16.70
CA HIS A 87 23.05 -4.82 15.62
C HIS A 87 21.97 -4.48 14.59
N TRP A 88 21.34 -3.30 14.72
CA TRP A 88 20.23 -2.88 13.88
C TRP A 88 20.74 -2.09 12.66
N PRO A 89 20.03 -2.13 11.52
CA PRO A 89 20.28 -1.20 10.42
C PRO A 89 20.12 0.26 10.86
N LYS A 90 20.81 1.19 10.19
CA LYS A 90 20.75 2.63 10.52
C LYS A 90 19.44 3.29 10.07
N ASP A 91 18.74 2.65 9.15
CA ASP A 91 17.54 3.11 8.46
C ASP A 91 16.24 2.49 9.03
N VAL A 92 16.31 1.85 10.20
CA VAL A 92 15.11 1.35 10.87
C VAL A 92 14.15 2.51 11.18
N PRO A 93 12.85 2.39 10.85
CA PRO A 93 11.87 3.44 11.12
C PRO A 93 11.83 3.82 12.60
N VAL A 94 11.85 5.14 12.88
CA VAL A 94 11.94 5.68 14.26
C VAL A 94 10.88 5.10 15.19
N ALA A 95 9.63 4.97 14.71
CA ALA A 95 8.54 4.42 15.50
C ALA A 95 8.78 2.95 15.89
N LEU A 96 9.44 2.15 15.03
CA LEU A 96 9.82 0.78 15.34
C LEU A 96 11.02 0.74 16.28
N THR A 97 12.01 1.63 16.10
CA THR A 97 13.18 1.75 16.99
C THR A 97 12.75 1.98 18.44
N ILE A 98 11.82 2.90 18.68
CA ILE A 98 11.28 3.19 20.02
C ILE A 98 10.67 1.92 20.63
N GLN A 99 9.81 1.22 19.89
CA GLN A 99 9.16 -0.01 20.35
C GLN A 99 10.15 -1.15 20.62
N LEU A 100 11.17 -1.33 19.77
CA LEU A 100 12.22 -2.33 19.97
C LEU A 100 13.05 -2.02 21.21
N LEU A 101 13.38 -0.74 21.44
CA LEU A 101 14.08 -0.30 22.64
C LEU A 101 13.25 -0.56 23.90
N ASP A 102 11.94 -0.31 23.86
CA ASP A 102 11.06 -0.59 25.00
C ASP A 102 11.05 -2.08 25.36
N VAL A 103 10.90 -2.97 24.36
CA VAL A 103 10.97 -4.43 24.61
C VAL A 103 12.37 -4.85 25.08
N GLY A 104 13.44 -4.28 24.52
CA GLY A 104 14.81 -4.55 24.92
C GLY A 104 15.11 -4.12 26.37
N LYS A 105 14.68 -2.92 26.76
CA LYS A 105 14.76 -2.41 28.13
C LYS A 105 13.95 -3.28 29.09
N ALA A 106 12.77 -3.75 28.69
CA ALA A 106 11.94 -4.65 29.50
C ALA A 106 12.59 -6.03 29.70
N LEU A 107 13.17 -6.62 28.65
CA LEU A 107 13.95 -7.87 28.74
C LEU A 107 15.16 -7.72 29.66
N PHE A 108 15.87 -6.60 29.54
CA PHE A 108 17.02 -6.29 30.40
C PHE A 108 16.60 -6.11 31.87
N ALA A 109 15.47 -5.45 32.12
CA ALA A 109 14.92 -5.30 33.47
C ALA A 109 14.50 -6.66 34.06
N GLN A 110 13.91 -7.56 33.26
CA GLN A 110 13.50 -8.90 33.70
C GLN A 110 14.69 -9.77 34.12
N GLU A 111 15.87 -9.57 33.53
CA GLU A 111 17.10 -10.27 33.92
C GLU A 111 17.57 -9.92 35.34
N GLY A 112 17.06 -8.81 35.90
CA GLY A 112 17.30 -8.43 37.30
C GLY A 112 18.67 -7.82 37.53
N LEU A 113 19.31 -7.28 36.48
CA LEU A 113 20.54 -6.47 36.55
C LEU A 113 20.23 -4.98 36.82
N SER A 114 18.97 -4.68 37.14
CA SER A 114 18.43 -3.35 37.39
C SER A 114 19.14 -2.63 38.55
N PRO A 115 19.24 -1.29 38.50
CA PRO A 115 19.87 -0.49 39.54
C PRO A 115 19.14 -0.50 40.89
N GLU A 116 17.90 -0.96 41.02
CA GLU A 116 17.19 -0.93 42.32
C GLU A 116 17.36 -2.22 43.12
N ILE A 117 17.86 -2.09 44.36
CA ILE A 117 18.02 -3.22 45.28
C ILE A 117 16.83 -3.24 46.24
N PRO A 118 15.90 -4.21 46.12
CA PRO A 118 14.75 -4.31 47.01
C PRO A 118 15.18 -4.57 48.46
N PRO A 119 14.40 -4.16 49.48
CA PRO A 119 14.72 -4.43 50.87
C PRO A 119 14.74 -5.94 51.17
N PRO A 120 15.53 -6.39 52.16
CA PRO A 120 15.63 -7.81 52.50
C PRO A 120 14.29 -8.36 53.03
N PRO A 121 13.99 -9.66 52.79
CA PRO A 121 12.77 -10.30 53.28
C PRO A 121 12.76 -10.38 54.82
N SER A 122 11.57 -10.57 55.40
CA SER A 122 11.37 -10.64 56.85
C SER A 122 12.08 -11.83 57.52
N LEU A 123 12.29 -12.93 56.78
CA LEU A 123 13.05 -14.11 57.20
C LEU A 123 14.07 -14.51 56.12
N CYS A 124 15.36 -14.49 56.48
CA CYS A 124 16.49 -14.74 55.58
C CYS A 124 16.87 -16.22 55.47
N ASN A 125 16.49 -17.09 56.42
CA ASN A 125 16.78 -18.53 56.42
C ASN A 125 15.78 -19.37 55.60
N THR A 126 14.93 -18.73 54.81
CA THR A 126 13.92 -19.38 53.98
C THR A 126 14.44 -19.58 52.54
N VAL A 127 13.68 -20.34 51.74
CA VAL A 127 13.94 -20.46 50.29
C VAL A 127 13.88 -19.09 49.61
N GLU A 128 13.00 -18.20 50.09
CA GLU A 128 12.89 -16.82 49.61
C GLU A 128 14.15 -16.01 49.96
N GLY A 129 14.67 -16.15 51.18
CA GLY A 129 15.93 -15.53 51.60
C GLY A 129 17.15 -16.04 50.81
N ALA A 130 17.20 -17.32 50.47
CA ALA A 130 18.24 -17.88 49.61
C ALA A 130 18.18 -17.30 48.19
N ARG A 131 16.99 -17.25 47.57
CA ARG A 131 16.79 -16.62 46.25
C ARG A 131 17.16 -15.13 46.25
N TYR A 132 16.88 -14.45 47.35
CA TYR A 132 17.23 -13.04 47.54
C TYR A 132 18.76 -12.85 47.60
N ARG A 133 19.50 -13.72 48.31
CA ARG A 133 20.97 -13.70 48.33
C ARG A 133 21.58 -13.97 46.96
N ASP A 134 21.09 -14.96 46.22
CA ASP A 134 21.55 -15.25 44.85
C ASP A 134 21.36 -14.02 43.95
N ARG A 135 20.20 -13.34 44.08
CA ARG A 135 19.92 -12.10 43.37
C ARG A 135 20.89 -10.98 43.77
N LEU A 136 21.17 -10.78 45.06
CA LEU A 136 22.11 -9.76 45.53
C LEU A 136 23.54 -10.00 45.07
N ALA A 137 24.01 -11.24 45.11
CA ALA A 137 25.34 -11.61 44.62
C ALA A 137 25.49 -11.26 43.13
N ARG A 138 24.46 -11.57 42.34
CA ARG A 138 24.41 -11.26 40.90
C ARG A 138 24.37 -9.76 40.62
N ILE A 139 23.57 -8.99 41.37
CA ILE A 139 23.51 -7.52 41.26
C ILE A 139 24.86 -6.89 41.68
N GLY A 140 25.50 -7.42 42.73
CA GLY A 140 26.81 -6.94 43.18
C GLY A 140 27.90 -7.18 42.14
N GLN A 141 27.90 -8.34 41.48
CA GLN A 141 28.80 -8.63 40.37
C GLN A 141 28.54 -7.70 39.18
N ALA A 142 27.27 -7.51 38.77
CA ALA A 142 26.92 -6.63 37.66
C ALA A 142 27.30 -5.15 37.89
N ARG A 143 27.27 -4.69 39.14
CA ARG A 143 27.70 -3.32 39.52
C ARG A 143 29.21 -3.15 39.66
N SER A 144 29.95 -4.25 39.59
CA SER A 144 31.42 -4.28 39.66
C SER A 144 32.06 -4.64 38.31
N ASP A 145 31.32 -5.34 37.44
CA ASP A 145 31.76 -5.81 36.13
C ASP A 145 30.86 -5.25 35.02
N ARG A 146 31.35 -4.21 34.34
CA ARG A 146 30.65 -3.60 33.19
C ARG A 146 30.50 -4.57 32.02
N SER A 147 31.42 -5.54 31.86
CA SER A 147 31.37 -6.53 30.78
C SER A 147 30.14 -7.43 30.90
N MET A 148 29.79 -7.82 32.13
CA MET A 148 28.58 -8.60 32.42
C MET A 148 27.31 -7.89 31.95
N VAL A 149 27.20 -6.58 32.16
CA VAL A 149 26.02 -5.81 31.75
C VAL A 149 25.97 -5.63 30.24
N LEU A 150 27.09 -5.30 29.61
CA LEU A 150 27.18 -5.13 28.16
C LEU A 150 26.93 -6.44 27.42
N SER A 151 27.43 -7.57 27.93
CA SER A 151 27.19 -8.90 27.37
C SER A 151 25.69 -9.25 27.37
N ALA A 152 24.96 -8.93 28.45
CA ALA A 152 23.51 -9.13 28.49
C ALA A 152 22.77 -8.26 27.45
N LEU A 153 23.17 -6.99 27.31
CA LEU A 153 22.60 -6.08 26.31
C LEU A 153 22.91 -6.51 24.88
N GLU A 154 24.10 -7.04 24.64
CA GLU A 154 24.52 -7.60 23.35
C GLU A 154 23.64 -8.78 22.94
N VAL A 155 23.38 -9.73 23.85
CA VAL A 155 22.47 -10.86 23.59
C VAL A 155 21.07 -10.38 23.23
N ILE A 156 20.53 -9.38 23.95
CA ILE A 156 19.23 -8.79 23.64
C ILE A 156 19.29 -8.10 22.26
N SER A 157 20.32 -7.30 21.99
CA SER A 157 20.49 -6.60 20.70
C SER A 157 20.47 -7.58 19.52
N GLN A 158 21.20 -8.70 19.64
CA GLN A 158 21.22 -9.78 18.65
C GLN A 158 19.86 -10.45 18.49
N SER A 159 19.10 -10.62 19.58
CA SER A 159 17.74 -11.20 19.55
C SER A 159 16.72 -10.29 18.87
N LEU A 160 16.86 -8.96 19.02
CA LEU A 160 15.98 -7.97 18.40
C LEU A 160 16.30 -7.72 16.92
N ALA A 161 17.55 -7.94 16.51
CA ALA A 161 18.05 -7.62 15.18
C ALA A 161 17.29 -8.29 14.01
N PRO A 162 16.81 -9.55 14.07
CA PRO A 162 16.03 -10.15 12.98
C PRO A 162 14.78 -9.35 12.63
N ILE A 163 14.07 -8.81 13.63
CA ILE A 163 12.88 -7.98 13.41
C ILE A 163 13.26 -6.65 12.78
N ALA A 164 14.30 -6.00 13.30
CA ALA A 164 14.80 -4.73 12.79
C ALA A 164 15.28 -4.83 11.32
N ARG A 165 15.90 -5.95 10.93
CA ARG A 165 16.41 -6.19 9.56
C ARG A 165 15.33 -6.57 8.55
N ALA A 166 14.26 -7.22 9.02
CA ALA A 166 13.19 -7.66 8.14
C ALA A 166 12.31 -6.50 7.64
N VAL A 167 12.17 -5.45 8.45
CA VAL A 167 11.28 -4.32 8.16
C VAL A 167 11.95 -3.34 7.19
N PRO A 168 11.31 -3.02 6.04
CA PRO A 168 11.85 -2.04 5.11
C PRO A 168 11.82 -0.62 5.70
N PRO A 169 12.76 0.26 5.29
CA PRO A 169 12.85 1.64 5.77
C PRO A 169 11.75 2.50 5.11
N LEU A 170 10.50 2.27 5.50
CA LEU A 170 9.34 3.01 5.01
C LEU A 170 8.90 4.04 6.03
N ASP A 171 8.72 5.26 5.56
CA ASP A 171 7.96 6.28 6.27
C ASP A 171 6.50 6.23 5.81
N GLY A 172 5.56 6.53 6.71
CA GLY A 172 4.15 6.54 6.34
C GLY A 172 3.21 6.90 7.47
N ASP A 173 2.01 7.32 7.09
CA ASP A 173 1.00 7.81 8.04
C ASP A 173 0.20 6.67 8.68
N VAL A 174 0.41 5.43 8.24
CA VAL A 174 -0.31 4.25 8.72
C VAL A 174 0.68 3.27 9.35
N LEU A 175 0.26 2.60 10.42
CA LEU A 175 1.05 1.59 11.11
C LEU A 175 0.56 0.19 10.73
N VAL A 176 1.48 -0.70 10.35
CA VAL A 176 1.21 -2.13 10.08
C VAL A 176 2.07 -3.00 10.99
N GLU A 177 1.63 -4.23 11.28
CA GLU A 177 2.40 -5.17 12.10
C GLU A 177 3.66 -5.66 11.38
N VAL A 178 4.75 -5.83 12.12
CA VAL A 178 6.04 -6.26 11.55
C VAL A 178 6.03 -7.68 10.99
N THR A 179 5.07 -8.52 11.40
CA THR A 179 4.83 -9.88 10.87
C THR A 179 4.56 -9.92 9.36
N GLN A 180 4.25 -8.76 8.76
CA GLN A 180 4.10 -8.57 7.33
C GLN A 180 5.41 -8.70 6.56
N PHE A 181 6.51 -8.36 7.21
CA PHE A 181 7.86 -8.38 6.65
C PHE A 181 8.71 -9.50 7.24
N VAL A 182 8.37 -9.97 8.44
CA VAL A 182 9.04 -11.04 9.16
C VAL A 182 8.43 -12.40 8.76
N GLN A 183 8.93 -13.01 7.68
CA GLN A 183 8.49 -14.35 7.22
C GLN A 183 9.68 -15.19 6.70
N PRO A 184 9.64 -16.53 6.86
CA PRO A 184 8.64 -17.32 7.58
C PRO A 184 8.70 -17.11 9.11
N LEU A 185 7.55 -17.01 9.78
CA LEU A 185 7.48 -16.75 11.24
C LEU A 185 8.25 -17.77 12.08
N GLY A 186 8.26 -19.05 11.69
CA GLY A 186 8.99 -20.09 12.41
C GLY A 186 10.52 -19.86 12.39
N GLN A 187 11.07 -19.45 11.25
CA GLN A 187 12.48 -19.10 11.16
C GLN A 187 12.79 -17.86 11.99
N ALA A 188 11.97 -16.82 11.88
CA ALA A 188 12.16 -15.59 12.65
C ALA A 188 12.07 -15.83 14.17
N ALA A 189 11.11 -16.63 14.64
CA ALA A 189 11.00 -17.00 16.04
C ALA A 189 12.25 -17.75 16.53
N GLN A 190 12.81 -18.64 15.70
CA GLN A 190 14.06 -19.33 16.02
C GLN A 190 15.25 -18.37 16.08
N GLU A 191 15.38 -17.44 15.13
CA GLU A 191 16.47 -16.45 15.12
C GLU A 191 16.39 -15.48 16.30
N VAL A 192 15.19 -15.07 16.70
CA VAL A 192 14.95 -14.24 17.90
C VAL A 192 15.36 -15.00 19.18
N VAL A 193 15.12 -16.31 19.24
CA VAL A 193 15.43 -17.14 20.42
C VAL A 193 16.90 -17.53 20.51
N ALA A 194 17.56 -17.80 19.38
CA ALA A 194 18.88 -18.41 19.34
C ALA A 194 19.97 -17.71 20.18
N PRO A 195 20.08 -16.36 20.22
CA PRO A 195 21.08 -15.67 21.02
C PRO A 195 21.05 -16.01 22.51
N PHE A 196 19.87 -16.27 23.07
CA PHE A 196 19.73 -16.61 24.49
C PHE A 196 20.33 -17.97 24.86
N PHE A 197 20.53 -18.86 23.89
CA PHE A 197 21.07 -20.21 24.07
C PHE A 197 22.56 -20.32 23.76
N GLN A 198 23.20 -19.26 23.27
CA GLN A 198 24.64 -19.24 23.08
C GLN A 198 25.36 -19.31 24.43
N GLU A 199 26.48 -20.03 24.48
CA GLU A 199 27.32 -20.09 25.68
C GLU A 199 27.83 -18.69 26.02
N ASN A 200 27.64 -18.27 27.28
CA ASN A 200 28.15 -17.02 27.80
C ASN A 200 28.72 -17.22 29.21
N GLU A 201 29.73 -16.42 29.55
CA GLU A 201 30.50 -16.57 30.79
C GLU A 201 29.68 -16.29 32.07
N TYR A 202 28.57 -15.56 31.93
CA TYR A 202 27.76 -15.05 33.05
C TYR A 202 26.40 -15.75 33.23
N ASN A 203 26.13 -16.79 32.42
CA ASN A 203 24.90 -17.58 32.41
C ASN A 203 23.60 -16.75 32.35
N HIS A 204 23.55 -15.74 31.47
CA HIS A 204 22.42 -14.83 31.33
C HIS A 204 21.10 -15.56 30.96
N PHE A 205 19.96 -14.94 31.28
CA PHE A 205 18.63 -15.31 30.81
C PHE A 205 18.19 -16.75 31.13
N LYS A 206 18.67 -17.31 32.25
CA LYS A 206 18.35 -18.70 32.66
C LYS A 206 16.83 -18.95 32.78
N ALA A 207 16.10 -18.00 33.37
CA ALA A 207 14.65 -18.11 33.54
C ALA A 207 13.91 -18.07 32.19
N LEU A 208 14.32 -17.17 31.30
CA LEU A 208 13.78 -17.08 29.94
C LEU A 208 14.06 -18.36 29.14
N ARG A 209 15.30 -18.87 29.15
CA ARG A 209 15.64 -20.16 28.52
C ARG A 209 14.79 -21.31 29.04
N THR A 210 14.62 -21.41 30.36
CA THR A 210 13.79 -22.46 30.97
C THR A 210 12.35 -22.41 30.46
N GLN A 211 11.78 -21.21 30.31
CA GLN A 211 10.44 -21.02 29.77
C GLN A 211 10.37 -21.41 28.27
N LEU A 212 11.36 -21.00 27.47
CA LEU A 212 11.45 -21.32 26.05
C LEU A 212 11.62 -22.84 25.80
N ASP A 213 12.46 -23.50 26.60
CA ASP A 213 12.62 -24.96 26.58
C ASP A 213 11.31 -25.67 26.94
N ALA A 214 10.59 -25.17 27.96
CA ALA A 214 9.30 -25.73 28.34
C ALA A 214 8.25 -25.58 27.23
N ASN A 215 8.28 -24.47 26.48
CA ASN A 215 7.42 -24.28 25.31
C ASN A 215 7.78 -25.24 24.18
N LEU A 216 9.07 -25.36 23.85
CA LEU A 216 9.58 -26.31 22.85
C LEU A 216 9.14 -27.75 23.18
N GLN A 217 9.27 -28.19 24.43
CA GLN A 217 8.89 -29.54 24.84
C GLN A 217 7.37 -29.83 24.74
N LYS A 218 6.52 -28.80 24.76
CA LYS A 218 5.07 -28.98 24.61
C LYS A 218 4.63 -29.28 23.17
N THR A 219 5.48 -29.03 22.18
CA THR A 219 5.14 -29.16 20.75
C THR A 219 4.90 -30.61 20.34
N HIS A 220 5.55 -31.57 20.99
CA HIS A 220 5.35 -32.99 20.72
C HIS A 220 5.75 -33.85 21.93
N ARG A 221 5.06 -34.98 22.12
CA ARG A 221 5.21 -35.84 23.31
C ARG A 221 6.56 -36.53 23.43
N THR A 222 7.24 -36.81 22.31
CA THR A 222 8.47 -37.64 22.28
C THR A 222 9.67 -36.96 21.64
N GLN A 223 9.48 -36.03 20.71
CA GLN A 223 10.55 -35.35 19.97
C GLN A 223 10.10 -33.92 19.67
N PRO A 224 10.62 -32.93 20.41
CA PRO A 224 10.26 -31.53 20.18
C PRO A 224 10.51 -31.12 18.74
N ILE A 225 9.55 -30.40 18.15
CA ILE A 225 9.66 -29.84 16.80
C ILE A 225 10.28 -28.46 16.95
N PHE A 226 11.27 -28.10 16.14
CA PHE A 226 11.85 -26.76 16.17
C PHE A 226 10.93 -25.75 15.47
N PRO A 227 10.97 -24.45 15.83
CA PRO A 227 10.09 -23.44 15.25
C PRO A 227 10.10 -23.40 13.71
N ARG A 228 11.27 -23.59 13.08
CA ARG A 228 11.42 -23.62 11.63
C ARG A 228 10.71 -24.78 10.93
N ASP A 229 10.54 -25.91 11.63
CA ASP A 229 9.90 -27.12 11.11
C ASP A 229 8.43 -27.23 11.53
N TYR A 230 7.94 -26.28 12.33
CA TYR A 230 6.57 -26.21 12.80
C TYR A 230 5.63 -25.70 11.69
N LYS A 231 4.55 -26.44 11.42
CA LYS A 231 3.68 -26.20 10.27
C LYS A 231 2.38 -25.46 10.56
N ALA A 232 2.03 -25.25 11.84
CA ALA A 232 0.81 -24.52 12.19
C ALA A 232 1.07 -23.01 12.30
N ASP A 233 0.00 -22.23 12.09
CA ASP A 233 0.07 -20.76 11.97
C ASP A 233 0.30 -20.05 13.32
N ASP A 234 0.21 -20.77 14.44
CA ASP A 234 0.35 -20.28 15.82
C ASP A 234 1.78 -20.48 16.38
N VAL A 235 2.79 -20.45 15.51
CA VAL A 235 4.19 -20.66 15.90
C VAL A 235 4.68 -19.63 16.93
N VAL A 236 4.30 -18.36 16.77
CA VAL A 236 4.70 -17.30 17.69
C VAL A 236 4.06 -17.53 19.07
N GLU A 237 2.77 -17.85 19.10
CA GLU A 237 2.03 -18.18 20.31
C GLU A 237 2.60 -19.41 20.99
N THR A 238 2.91 -20.46 20.24
CA THR A 238 3.36 -21.75 20.77
C THR A 238 4.74 -21.65 21.40
N TYR A 239 5.71 -21.05 20.72
CA TYR A 239 7.10 -21.06 21.17
C TYR A 239 7.46 -19.89 22.10
N LEU A 240 6.80 -18.73 21.95
CA LEU A 240 7.11 -17.53 22.72
C LEU A 240 6.12 -17.25 23.86
N ALA A 241 5.18 -18.17 24.13
CA ALA A 241 4.22 -18.06 25.23
C ALA A 241 4.89 -17.75 26.58
N GLY A 242 4.38 -16.72 27.27
CA GLY A 242 4.88 -16.31 28.58
C GLY A 242 6.21 -15.58 28.55
N THR A 243 6.64 -15.08 27.40
CA THR A 243 7.88 -14.30 27.23
C THR A 243 7.58 -12.94 26.59
N LEU A 244 8.40 -11.93 26.88
CA LEU A 244 8.34 -10.62 26.23
C LEU A 244 8.73 -10.68 24.74
N LEU A 245 9.42 -11.75 24.31
CA LEU A 245 9.80 -11.95 22.91
C LEU A 245 8.57 -12.10 21.99
N LYS A 246 7.42 -12.52 22.54
CA LYS A 246 6.16 -12.56 21.79
C LYS A 246 5.75 -11.17 21.30
N GLU A 247 5.99 -10.13 22.10
CA GLU A 247 5.58 -8.75 21.80
C GLU A 247 6.27 -8.22 20.54
N LEU A 248 7.46 -8.73 20.23
CA LEU A 248 8.23 -8.37 19.04
C LEU A 248 7.46 -8.59 17.74
N PHE A 249 6.60 -9.60 17.68
CA PHE A 249 5.79 -9.93 16.50
C PHE A 249 4.49 -9.11 16.43
N ALA A 250 4.12 -8.41 17.51
CA ALA A 250 2.97 -7.51 17.54
C ALA A 250 3.37 -6.04 17.33
N LEU A 251 4.67 -5.74 17.24
CA LEU A 251 5.16 -4.39 16.99
C LEU A 251 4.64 -3.86 15.66
N ARG A 252 4.51 -2.53 15.59
CA ARG A 252 4.03 -1.86 14.39
C ARG A 252 5.06 -0.93 13.80
N THR A 253 5.11 -0.87 12.48
CA THR A 253 6.00 -0.01 11.72
C THR A 253 5.20 0.92 10.82
N PRO A 254 5.68 2.14 10.55
CA PRO A 254 5.12 3.00 9.52
C PRO A 254 5.11 2.28 8.17
N PHE A 255 4.05 2.53 7.42
CA PHE A 255 3.82 1.96 6.12
C PHE A 255 3.20 2.99 5.20
N THR A 256 3.77 3.05 4.00
CA THR A 256 3.19 3.76 2.87
C THR A 256 3.27 2.85 1.65
N ILE A 257 2.43 3.12 0.66
CA ILE A 257 2.56 2.50 -0.65
C ILE A 257 3.76 3.17 -1.33
N PRO A 258 4.87 2.45 -1.59
CA PRO A 258 6.04 3.07 -2.20
C PRO A 258 5.70 3.61 -3.58
N GLU A 259 6.17 4.81 -3.91
CA GLU A 259 5.83 5.46 -5.18
C GLU A 259 6.21 4.62 -6.40
N ALA A 260 7.38 3.98 -6.37
CA ALA A 260 7.82 3.08 -7.44
C ALA A 260 6.81 1.94 -7.71
N ARG A 261 6.08 1.47 -6.69
CA ARG A 261 5.03 0.45 -6.82
C ARG A 261 3.75 1.02 -7.42
N ARG A 262 3.49 2.32 -7.29
CA ARG A 262 2.28 2.96 -7.83
C ARG A 262 2.29 3.00 -9.37
N PHE A 263 3.47 2.95 -10.01
CA PHE A 263 3.59 2.74 -11.46
C PHE A 263 3.23 1.31 -11.89
N GLU A 264 3.16 0.36 -10.96
CA GLU A 264 2.64 -0.99 -11.20
C GLU A 264 1.12 -1.10 -10.99
N HIS A 265 0.45 0.07 -10.95
CA HIS A 265 -0.99 0.28 -10.92
C HIS A 265 -1.71 -0.24 -9.67
N THR A 266 -2.82 0.41 -9.35
CA THR A 266 -3.66 0.13 -8.19
C THR A 266 -5.06 -0.22 -8.61
N HIS A 267 -5.59 -1.31 -8.05
CA HIS A 267 -6.97 -1.74 -8.21
C HIS A 267 -7.72 -1.57 -6.88
N ILE A 268 -8.77 -0.74 -6.87
CA ILE A 268 -9.63 -0.52 -5.71
C ILE A 268 -11.01 -1.12 -5.99
N VAL A 269 -11.45 -2.04 -5.13
CA VAL A 269 -12.82 -2.58 -5.13
C VAL A 269 -13.49 -2.19 -3.83
N ALA A 270 -14.54 -1.38 -3.91
CA ALA A 270 -15.14 -0.77 -2.74
C ALA A 270 -16.64 -0.54 -2.90
N GLY A 271 -17.44 -1.20 -2.07
CA GLY A 271 -18.89 -1.00 -2.07
C GLY A 271 -19.29 0.47 -1.80
N SER A 272 -20.51 0.81 -2.22
CA SER A 272 -21.05 2.16 -2.02
C SER A 272 -21.00 2.57 -0.54
N GLY A 273 -20.53 3.79 -0.28
CA GLY A 273 -20.40 4.33 1.08
C GLY A 273 -19.24 3.79 1.91
N HIS A 274 -18.43 2.84 1.41
CA HIS A 274 -17.27 2.30 2.15
C HIS A 274 -16.10 3.28 2.27
N GLY A 275 -16.02 4.27 1.39
CA GLY A 275 -14.96 5.28 1.39
C GLY A 275 -14.12 5.35 0.12
N LYS A 276 -14.54 4.72 -1.00
CA LYS A 276 -13.85 4.73 -2.30
C LYS A 276 -13.34 6.12 -2.71
N THR A 277 -14.27 7.09 -2.81
CA THR A 277 -13.96 8.46 -3.22
C THR A 277 -13.05 9.15 -2.22
N GLN A 278 -13.23 8.93 -0.91
CA GLN A 278 -12.39 9.51 0.13
C GLN A 278 -10.95 8.96 0.07
N THR A 279 -10.78 7.67 -0.23
CA THR A 279 -9.46 7.07 -0.49
C THR A 279 -8.79 7.67 -1.74
N LEU A 280 -9.55 7.88 -2.82
CA LEU A 280 -9.02 8.59 -4.00
C LEU A 280 -8.59 10.01 -3.65
N GLN A 281 -9.41 10.75 -2.92
CA GLN A 281 -9.10 12.11 -2.44
C GLN A 281 -7.84 12.14 -1.56
N TYR A 282 -7.64 11.15 -0.69
CA TYR A 282 -6.41 11.01 0.09
C TYR A 282 -5.17 10.90 -0.81
N PHE A 283 -5.20 9.99 -1.79
CA PHE A 283 -4.07 9.82 -2.69
C PHE A 283 -3.82 11.07 -3.55
N ILE A 284 -4.89 11.68 -4.07
CA ILE A 284 -4.81 12.92 -4.86
C ILE A 284 -4.24 14.04 -4.00
N GLY A 285 -4.73 14.22 -2.77
CA GLY A 285 -4.25 15.25 -1.84
C GLY A 285 -2.75 15.16 -1.59
N LYS A 286 -2.22 13.95 -1.40
CA LYS A 286 -0.78 13.73 -1.27
C LYS A 286 -0.01 14.08 -2.54
N ASP A 287 -0.48 13.62 -3.69
CA ASP A 287 0.21 13.89 -4.96
C ASP A 287 0.14 15.37 -5.37
N LEU A 288 -0.88 16.12 -4.94
CA LEU A 288 -0.97 17.56 -5.19
C LEU A 288 0.21 18.34 -4.58
N GLU A 289 0.83 17.85 -3.49
CA GLU A 289 2.04 18.46 -2.95
C GLU A 289 3.21 18.40 -3.93
N ASP A 290 3.36 17.29 -4.67
CA ASP A 290 4.36 17.13 -5.72
C ASP A 290 4.01 17.95 -6.97
N VAL A 291 2.72 18.07 -7.30
CA VAL A 291 2.24 18.91 -8.41
C VAL A 291 2.58 20.39 -8.15
N VAL A 292 2.46 20.86 -6.90
CA VAL A 292 2.88 22.20 -6.48
C VAL A 292 4.38 22.40 -6.68
N ARG A 293 5.20 21.39 -6.34
CA ARG A 293 6.66 21.40 -6.56
C ARG A 293 7.07 21.25 -8.03
N ARG A 294 6.12 20.87 -8.90
CA ARG A 294 6.32 20.52 -10.32
C ARG A 294 7.12 19.22 -10.54
N ASP A 295 7.06 18.31 -9.57
CA ASP A 295 7.73 17.02 -9.62
C ASP A 295 6.79 15.89 -10.11
N LYS A 296 5.52 16.20 -10.33
CA LYS A 296 4.48 15.24 -10.74
C LYS A 296 3.36 15.93 -11.52
N SER A 297 2.69 15.17 -12.39
CA SER A 297 1.37 15.52 -12.93
C SER A 297 0.31 14.59 -12.37
N VAL A 298 -0.90 15.11 -12.16
CA VAL A 298 -2.05 14.33 -11.70
C VAL A 298 -3.18 14.46 -12.72
N ILE A 299 -3.77 13.33 -13.09
CA ILE A 299 -4.95 13.28 -13.96
C ILE A 299 -6.09 12.63 -13.18
N VAL A 300 -7.28 13.22 -13.20
CA VAL A 300 -8.47 12.69 -12.55
C VAL A 300 -9.60 12.58 -13.57
N ILE A 301 -10.17 11.38 -13.70
CA ILE A 301 -11.35 11.10 -14.52
C ILE A 301 -12.49 10.73 -13.58
N ASP A 302 -13.57 11.49 -13.66
CA ASP A 302 -14.76 11.35 -12.81
C ASP A 302 -16.03 11.50 -13.66
N SER A 303 -16.98 10.58 -13.49
CA SER A 303 -18.26 10.60 -14.20
C SER A 303 -19.37 11.35 -13.47
N GLN A 304 -19.23 11.57 -12.16
CA GLN A 304 -20.26 12.20 -11.33
C GLN A 304 -19.94 13.68 -11.05
N GLY A 305 -18.69 14.09 -11.18
CA GLY A 305 -18.21 15.46 -10.98
C GLY A 305 -17.97 15.85 -9.52
N ASP A 306 -18.44 15.07 -8.54
CA ASP A 306 -18.27 15.34 -7.11
C ASP A 306 -16.81 15.36 -6.67
N LEU A 307 -15.99 14.45 -7.22
CA LEU A 307 -14.56 14.39 -6.90
C LEU A 307 -13.85 15.64 -7.45
N ILE A 308 -14.10 15.97 -8.71
CA ILE A 308 -13.54 17.15 -9.38
C ILE A 308 -13.96 18.44 -8.66
N ASN A 309 -15.24 18.58 -8.31
CA ASN A 309 -15.74 19.73 -7.56
C ASN A 309 -15.08 19.87 -6.18
N THR A 310 -14.81 18.75 -5.51
CA THR A 310 -14.10 18.76 -4.22
C THR A 310 -12.66 19.25 -4.40
N ILE A 311 -11.96 18.79 -5.44
CA ILE A 311 -10.59 19.21 -5.76
C ILE A 311 -10.55 20.71 -6.13
N LEU A 312 -11.47 21.19 -6.98
CA LEU A 312 -11.53 22.61 -7.36
C LEU A 312 -11.81 23.53 -6.18
N ARG A 313 -12.55 23.07 -5.17
CA ARG A 313 -12.81 23.80 -3.92
C ARG A 313 -11.62 23.78 -2.96
N ALA A 314 -10.68 22.86 -3.12
CA ALA A 314 -9.44 22.85 -2.36
C ALA A 314 -8.45 23.82 -3.03
N LYS A 315 -8.08 24.90 -2.33
CA LYS A 315 -7.16 25.92 -2.83
C LYS A 315 -5.74 25.37 -2.86
N THR A 316 -5.41 24.68 -3.95
CA THR A 316 -4.17 23.91 -4.10
C THR A 316 -3.22 24.53 -5.13
N LEU A 317 -3.75 24.97 -6.28
CA LEU A 317 -2.96 25.38 -7.44
C LEU A 317 -3.50 26.68 -8.07
N PRO A 318 -2.63 27.50 -8.70
CA PRO A 318 -3.07 28.64 -9.48
C PRO A 318 -3.74 28.18 -10.81
N PRO A 319 -4.61 29.01 -11.42
CA PRO A 319 -5.37 28.65 -12.63
C PRO A 319 -4.57 28.02 -13.77
N HIS A 320 -3.39 28.56 -14.09
CA HIS A 320 -2.55 28.08 -15.21
C HIS A 320 -1.91 26.70 -14.99
N ARG A 321 -2.06 26.12 -13.79
CA ARG A 321 -1.60 24.77 -13.45
C ARG A 321 -2.72 23.75 -13.43
N VAL A 322 -3.96 24.17 -13.70
CA VAL A 322 -5.13 23.30 -13.73
C VAL A 322 -5.72 23.30 -15.13
N VAL A 323 -5.86 22.12 -15.70
CA VAL A 323 -6.63 21.87 -16.92
C VAL A 323 -7.98 21.33 -16.49
N LEU A 324 -9.07 21.97 -16.95
CA LEU A 324 -10.43 21.51 -16.67
C LEU A 324 -11.14 21.21 -17.98
N ILE A 325 -11.43 19.94 -18.19
CA ILE A 325 -12.26 19.43 -19.28
C ILE A 325 -13.63 19.09 -18.70
N ASP A 326 -14.64 19.86 -19.09
CA ASP A 326 -15.99 19.77 -18.52
C ASP A 326 -17.04 19.96 -19.62
N PRO A 327 -17.71 18.89 -20.08
CA PRO A 327 -18.70 18.96 -21.16
C PRO A 327 -19.99 19.67 -20.73
N GLU A 328 -20.16 19.95 -19.43
CA GLU A 328 -21.29 20.75 -18.93
C GLU A 328 -21.18 22.24 -19.31
N ASP A 329 -19.99 22.72 -19.70
CA ASP A 329 -19.79 24.09 -20.19
C ASP A 329 -20.13 24.20 -21.69
N ILE A 330 -21.41 24.06 -22.00
CA ILE A 330 -21.92 24.00 -23.38
C ILE A 330 -21.69 25.27 -24.20
N GLU A 331 -21.45 26.40 -23.55
CA GLU A 331 -21.13 27.70 -24.18
C GLU A 331 -19.65 27.77 -24.59
N TYR A 332 -18.79 27.04 -23.90
CA TYR A 332 -17.35 26.97 -24.15
C TYR A 332 -16.91 25.51 -24.25
N PRO A 333 -17.36 24.76 -25.28
CA PRO A 333 -16.94 23.40 -25.50
C PRO A 333 -15.41 23.33 -25.68
N VAL A 334 -14.79 22.34 -25.04
CA VAL A 334 -13.36 22.08 -25.22
C VAL A 334 -13.10 21.74 -26.69
N SER A 335 -12.11 22.40 -27.28
CA SER A 335 -11.73 22.19 -28.68
C SER A 335 -10.84 20.96 -28.78
N LEU A 336 -11.46 19.86 -29.17
CA LEU A 336 -10.82 18.56 -29.35
C LEU A 336 -10.92 18.17 -30.82
N ASN A 337 -9.86 17.60 -31.36
CA ASN A 337 -9.89 16.98 -32.67
C ASN A 337 -9.14 15.67 -32.61
N LEU A 338 -9.84 14.61 -33.01
CA LEU A 338 -9.29 13.28 -33.13
C LEU A 338 -8.08 13.27 -34.08
N PHE A 339 -8.05 14.11 -35.12
CA PHE A 339 -7.00 14.13 -36.16
C PHE A 339 -5.90 15.20 -35.97
N SER A 340 -6.03 16.06 -34.95
CA SER A 340 -5.04 17.09 -34.63
C SER A 340 -3.99 16.56 -33.65
N VAL A 341 -3.09 15.70 -34.13
CA VAL A 341 -2.18 14.91 -33.26
C VAL A 341 -0.74 15.46 -33.25
N GLY A 342 -0.61 16.78 -33.11
CA GLY A 342 0.70 17.44 -33.02
C GLY A 342 1.59 17.18 -34.23
N GLN A 343 1.04 17.23 -35.45
CA GLN A 343 1.77 16.92 -36.68
C GLN A 343 3.07 17.72 -36.82
N GLU A 344 3.09 18.98 -36.39
CA GLU A 344 4.31 19.80 -36.32
C GLU A 344 5.39 19.17 -35.44
N ARG A 345 5.00 18.65 -34.26
CA ARG A 345 5.90 17.95 -33.34
C ARG A 345 6.37 16.61 -33.92
N LEU A 346 5.47 15.85 -34.56
CA LEU A 346 5.81 14.60 -35.26
C LEU A 346 6.83 14.82 -36.40
N ASN A 347 6.77 15.98 -37.07
CA ASN A 347 7.72 16.34 -38.11
C ASN A 347 9.14 16.58 -37.57
N GLY A 348 9.27 16.96 -36.29
CA GLY A 348 10.56 17.13 -35.61
C GLY A 348 11.23 15.83 -35.18
N TYR A 349 10.51 14.71 -35.12
CA TYR A 349 11.06 13.41 -34.71
C TYR A 349 11.76 12.66 -35.85
N SER A 350 12.59 11.67 -35.47
CA SER A 350 13.23 10.77 -36.43
C SER A 350 12.18 9.96 -37.22
N ALA A 351 12.55 9.46 -38.41
CA ALA A 351 11.64 8.69 -39.25
C ALA A 351 11.03 7.48 -38.52
N LEU A 352 11.84 6.77 -37.72
CA LEU A 352 11.40 5.62 -36.94
C LEU A 352 10.41 6.02 -35.84
N GLU A 353 10.68 7.10 -35.11
CA GLU A 353 9.78 7.58 -34.05
C GLU A 353 8.46 8.07 -34.63
N ARG A 354 8.52 8.81 -35.75
CA ARG A 354 7.34 9.26 -36.48
C ARG A 354 6.48 8.08 -36.91
N GLU A 355 7.07 7.02 -37.45
CA GLU A 355 6.34 5.82 -37.87
C GLU A 355 5.72 5.09 -36.66
N ARG A 356 6.47 4.95 -35.55
CA ARG A 356 5.95 4.36 -34.32
C ARG A 356 4.75 5.13 -33.80
N LEU A 357 4.86 6.45 -33.62
CA LEU A 357 3.78 7.29 -33.12
C LEU A 357 2.59 7.29 -34.06
N THR A 358 2.81 7.32 -35.37
CA THR A 358 1.71 7.20 -36.35
C THR A 358 0.95 5.89 -36.15
N ASN A 359 1.64 4.76 -35.93
CA ASN A 359 0.98 3.48 -35.65
C ASN A 359 0.27 3.49 -34.28
N SER A 360 0.86 4.09 -33.24
CA SER A 360 0.23 4.28 -31.93
C SER A 360 -1.07 5.08 -32.02
N ILE A 361 -1.07 6.12 -32.86
CA ILE A 361 -2.24 6.95 -33.10
C ILE A 361 -3.30 6.14 -33.88
N ILE A 362 -2.91 5.30 -34.83
CA ILE A 362 -3.84 4.37 -35.50
C ILE A 362 -4.48 3.41 -34.47
N GLU A 363 -3.69 2.84 -33.55
CA GLU A 363 -4.20 1.98 -32.47
C GLU A 363 -5.14 2.73 -31.52
N LEU A 364 -4.82 3.99 -31.19
CA LEU A 364 -5.69 4.91 -30.45
C LEU A 364 -7.07 5.02 -31.10
N TYR A 365 -7.13 5.23 -32.42
CA TYR A 365 -8.43 5.28 -33.11
C TYR A 365 -9.15 3.95 -33.11
N ASP A 366 -8.46 2.83 -33.31
CA ASP A 366 -9.10 1.51 -33.22
C ASP A 366 -9.73 1.30 -31.83
N PHE A 367 -9.07 1.78 -30.77
CA PHE A 367 -9.59 1.73 -29.40
C PHE A 367 -10.77 2.70 -29.19
N VAL A 368 -10.59 3.99 -29.49
CA VAL A 368 -11.64 5.01 -29.31
C VAL A 368 -12.82 4.69 -30.20
N LEU A 369 -12.63 4.57 -31.51
CA LEU A 369 -13.72 4.27 -32.44
C LEU A 369 -14.29 2.88 -32.20
N GLY A 370 -13.50 1.86 -31.90
CA GLY A 370 -14.02 0.54 -31.51
C GLY A 370 -14.92 0.60 -30.28
N SER A 371 -14.61 1.50 -29.35
CA SER A 371 -15.39 1.74 -28.14
C SER A 371 -16.66 2.53 -28.32
N LEU A 372 -16.73 3.42 -29.32
CA LEU A 372 -17.93 4.21 -29.60
C LEU A 372 -19.15 3.33 -29.89
N LEU A 373 -18.95 2.03 -30.16
CA LEU A 373 -19.82 1.25 -31.03
C LEU A 373 -20.34 -0.06 -30.39
N SER A 374 -20.25 -0.19 -29.06
CA SER A 374 -20.77 -1.27 -28.18
C SER A 374 -20.42 -2.72 -28.54
N ALA A 375 -19.71 -2.93 -29.64
CA ALA A 375 -19.12 -4.17 -30.09
C ALA A 375 -17.83 -3.77 -30.83
N GLY A 376 -16.71 -4.38 -30.42
CA GLY A 376 -15.39 -4.09 -31.01
C GLY A 376 -15.39 -4.15 -32.54
N MET A 377 -14.37 -3.54 -33.15
CA MET A 377 -14.26 -3.52 -34.61
C MET A 377 -14.15 -4.94 -35.18
N THR A 378 -14.91 -5.21 -36.24
CA THR A 378 -14.62 -6.38 -37.07
C THR A 378 -13.30 -6.18 -37.81
N ALA A 379 -12.61 -7.26 -38.19
CA ALA A 379 -11.35 -7.16 -38.94
C ALA A 379 -11.48 -6.29 -40.21
N LYS A 380 -12.63 -6.33 -40.91
CA LYS A 380 -12.88 -5.48 -42.08
C LYS A 380 -13.04 -4.00 -41.71
N GLN A 381 -13.69 -3.70 -40.59
CA GLN A 381 -13.83 -2.33 -40.10
C GLN A 381 -12.46 -1.74 -39.71
N SER A 382 -11.63 -2.48 -38.97
CA SER A 382 -10.27 -2.04 -38.62
C SER A 382 -9.42 -1.75 -39.86
N VAL A 383 -9.53 -2.55 -40.92
CA VAL A 383 -8.83 -2.28 -42.19
C VAL A 383 -9.27 -0.95 -42.80
N VAL A 384 -10.57 -0.69 -42.88
CA VAL A 384 -11.12 0.57 -43.38
C VAL A 384 -10.61 1.75 -42.56
N PHE A 385 -10.74 1.70 -41.23
CA PHE A 385 -10.35 2.79 -40.34
C PHE A 385 -8.85 3.09 -40.40
N ARG A 386 -8.01 2.06 -40.48
CA ARG A 386 -6.55 2.26 -40.59
C ARG A 386 -6.17 3.05 -41.83
N TYR A 387 -6.75 2.74 -42.99
CA TYR A 387 -6.44 3.45 -44.23
C TYR A 387 -7.07 4.84 -44.28
N VAL A 388 -8.30 4.96 -43.79
CA VAL A 388 -8.96 6.27 -43.68
C VAL A 388 -8.21 7.20 -42.74
N THR A 389 -7.79 6.73 -41.57
CA THR A 389 -6.98 7.52 -40.64
C THR A 389 -5.71 8.07 -41.31
N ARG A 390 -5.02 7.25 -42.11
CA ARG A 390 -3.84 7.68 -42.86
C ARG A 390 -4.18 8.77 -43.88
N LEU A 391 -5.33 8.66 -44.55
CA LEU A 391 -5.81 9.72 -45.44
C LEU A 391 -6.15 11.00 -44.67
N MET A 392 -6.81 10.89 -43.51
CA MET A 392 -7.19 12.04 -42.68
C MET A 392 -5.98 12.91 -42.30
N PHE A 393 -4.80 12.33 -42.07
CA PHE A 393 -3.58 13.10 -41.80
C PHE A 393 -3.07 13.93 -42.99
N HIS A 394 -3.50 13.63 -44.21
CA HIS A 394 -3.12 14.37 -45.41
C HIS A 394 -4.16 15.43 -45.79
N ILE A 395 -5.35 15.39 -45.20
CA ILE A 395 -6.43 16.36 -45.44
C ILE A 395 -6.24 17.52 -44.44
N PRO A 396 -5.99 18.77 -44.89
CA PRO A 396 -5.94 19.94 -44.03
C PRO A 396 -7.25 20.09 -43.26
N ASP A 397 -7.17 20.50 -41.99
CA ASP A 397 -8.33 20.78 -41.14
C ASP A 397 -9.33 19.62 -41.03
N ALA A 398 -8.82 18.39 -41.18
CA ALA A 398 -9.58 17.15 -41.05
C ALA A 398 -10.29 17.07 -39.69
N THR A 399 -11.62 16.91 -39.71
CA THR A 399 -12.46 16.72 -38.51
C THR A 399 -13.28 15.45 -38.58
N ILE A 400 -14.08 15.17 -37.54
CA ILE A 400 -15.06 14.08 -37.57
C ILE A 400 -16.08 14.23 -38.71
N HIS A 401 -16.38 15.45 -39.17
CA HIS A 401 -17.25 15.69 -40.33
C HIS A 401 -16.57 15.31 -41.64
N THR A 402 -15.27 15.60 -41.80
CA THR A 402 -14.47 15.14 -42.93
C THR A 402 -14.49 13.61 -43.02
N LEU A 403 -14.35 12.92 -41.88
CA LEU A 403 -14.45 11.46 -41.82
C LEU A 403 -15.85 10.96 -42.23
N ARG A 404 -16.91 11.60 -41.74
CA ARG A 404 -18.30 11.27 -42.11
C ARG A 404 -18.50 11.40 -43.62
N GLU A 405 -18.11 12.53 -44.21
CA GLU A 405 -18.25 12.80 -45.65
C GLU A 405 -17.46 11.82 -46.52
N LEU A 406 -16.26 11.43 -46.08
CA LEU A 406 -15.45 10.43 -46.79
C LEU A 406 -16.13 9.05 -46.81
N MET A 407 -16.90 8.71 -45.77
CA MET A 407 -17.64 7.44 -45.68
C MET A 407 -18.92 7.44 -46.52
N GLU A 408 -19.41 8.61 -46.93
CA GLU A 408 -20.61 8.78 -47.76
C GLU A 408 -20.34 8.44 -49.23
N SER A 409 -21.43 8.30 -49.99
CA SER A 409 -21.34 8.08 -51.44
C SER A 409 -20.75 9.31 -52.12
N GLY A 410 -19.70 9.14 -52.93
CA GLY A 410 -18.98 10.24 -53.58
C GLY A 410 -17.91 10.91 -52.73
N GLY A 411 -17.69 10.46 -51.48
CA GLY A 411 -16.64 11.00 -50.61
C GLY A 411 -15.23 10.87 -51.19
N THR A 412 -14.93 9.77 -51.88
CA THR A 412 -13.64 9.57 -52.56
C THR A 412 -13.38 10.57 -53.68
N GLU A 413 -14.42 10.98 -54.41
CA GLU A 413 -14.30 12.00 -55.45
C GLU A 413 -13.97 13.36 -54.83
N LYS A 414 -14.66 13.72 -53.74
CA LYS A 414 -14.42 14.98 -53.01
C LYS A 414 -12.99 15.11 -52.49
N TYR A 415 -12.38 14.00 -52.07
CA TYR A 415 -11.03 13.97 -51.48
C TYR A 415 -9.97 13.33 -52.40
N ARG A 416 -10.23 13.24 -53.71
CA ARG A 416 -9.36 12.60 -54.71
C ARG A 416 -7.92 13.13 -54.67
N ASP A 417 -7.75 14.44 -54.65
CA ASP A 417 -6.43 15.10 -54.64
C ASP A 417 -5.56 14.68 -53.43
N TYR A 418 -6.19 14.33 -52.30
CA TYR A 418 -5.50 13.85 -51.11
C TYR A 418 -5.22 12.35 -51.16
N ILE A 419 -6.12 11.57 -51.76
CA ILE A 419 -5.91 10.14 -52.02
C ILE A 419 -4.69 9.94 -52.94
N GLU A 420 -4.52 10.80 -53.95
CA GLU A 420 -3.39 10.74 -54.88
C GLU A 420 -2.03 11.01 -54.22
N LYS A 421 -2.02 11.68 -53.05
CA LYS A 421 -0.81 11.91 -52.24
C LYS A 421 -0.40 10.69 -51.41
N LEU A 422 -1.29 9.71 -51.23
CA LEU A 422 -0.95 8.48 -50.54
C LEU A 422 0.01 7.63 -51.37
N GLU A 423 0.85 6.86 -50.71
CA GLU A 423 1.80 5.93 -51.34
C GLU A 423 1.46 4.48 -51.02
N GLY A 424 1.84 3.55 -51.91
CA GLY A 424 1.76 2.11 -51.67
C GLY A 424 0.34 1.55 -51.49
N THR A 425 0.18 0.64 -50.52
CA THR A 425 -1.08 -0.08 -50.28
C THR A 425 -2.26 0.82 -49.90
N PRO A 426 -2.11 1.86 -49.05
CA PRO A 426 -3.19 2.81 -48.78
C PRO A 426 -3.81 3.43 -50.04
N ARG A 427 -2.99 3.90 -51.00
CA ARG A 427 -3.48 4.47 -52.26
C ARG A 427 -4.27 3.44 -53.05
N ARG A 428 -3.69 2.25 -53.26
CA ARG A 428 -4.34 1.16 -53.99
C ARG A 428 -5.68 0.76 -53.37
N PHE A 429 -5.77 0.74 -52.03
CA PHE A 429 -7.01 0.44 -51.33
C PHE A 429 -8.13 1.43 -51.69
N PHE A 430 -7.85 2.73 -51.74
CA PHE A 430 -8.85 3.72 -52.16
C PHE A 430 -9.21 3.63 -53.65
N GLU A 431 -8.25 3.32 -54.51
CA GLU A 431 -8.47 3.17 -55.94
C GLU A 431 -9.28 1.92 -56.32
N THR A 432 -9.19 0.83 -55.54
CA THR A 432 -9.76 -0.47 -55.94
C THR A 432 -10.76 -1.08 -54.96
N GLU A 433 -10.57 -0.91 -53.65
CA GLU A 433 -11.31 -1.66 -52.63
C GLU A 433 -12.35 -0.81 -51.89
N PHE A 434 -12.04 0.45 -51.56
CA PHE A 434 -12.84 1.25 -50.63
C PHE A 434 -14.29 1.46 -51.08
N ASP A 435 -14.51 1.71 -52.38
CA ASP A 435 -15.84 1.84 -52.98
C ASP A 435 -16.36 0.55 -53.63
N SER A 436 -15.66 -0.58 -53.42
CA SER A 436 -16.12 -1.87 -53.91
C SER A 436 -17.39 -2.31 -53.19
N LYS A 437 -18.16 -3.21 -53.83
CA LYS A 437 -19.36 -3.80 -53.21
C LYS A 437 -19.03 -4.56 -51.92
N GLU A 438 -17.79 -5.01 -51.76
CA GLU A 438 -17.34 -5.71 -50.55
C GLU A 438 -17.31 -4.79 -49.32
N PHE A 439 -16.92 -3.52 -49.50
CA PHE A 439 -16.78 -2.56 -48.39
C PHE A 439 -17.97 -1.62 -48.21
N ALA A 440 -18.93 -1.59 -49.14
CA ALA A 440 -20.12 -0.74 -49.05
C ALA A 440 -20.93 -0.93 -47.75
N ASN A 441 -21.15 -2.18 -47.31
CA ASN A 441 -21.84 -2.47 -46.05
C ASN A 441 -20.99 -2.02 -44.84
N THR A 442 -19.68 -2.26 -44.87
CA THR A 442 -18.74 -1.84 -43.84
C THR A 442 -18.74 -0.31 -43.68
N LYS A 443 -18.66 0.45 -44.79
CA LYS A 443 -18.77 1.92 -44.80
C LYS A 443 -20.10 2.39 -44.21
N THR A 444 -21.21 1.78 -44.62
CA THR A 444 -22.54 2.12 -44.09
C THR A 444 -22.64 1.90 -42.58
N GLN A 445 -22.07 0.79 -42.08
CA GLN A 445 -22.02 0.51 -40.65
C GLN A 445 -21.19 1.55 -39.91
N VAL A 446 -20.01 1.91 -40.43
CA VAL A 446 -19.17 2.98 -39.87
C VAL A 446 -19.89 4.33 -39.88
N LEU A 447 -20.60 4.66 -40.96
CA LEU A 447 -21.33 5.91 -41.08
C LEU A 447 -22.48 6.03 -40.06
N ARG A 448 -23.32 4.99 -39.93
CA ARG A 448 -24.39 4.94 -38.91
C ARG A 448 -23.86 5.16 -37.49
N ARG A 449 -22.68 4.62 -37.26
CA ARG A 449 -21.94 4.65 -36.01
C ARG A 449 -21.37 6.05 -35.71
N LEU A 450 -20.81 6.73 -36.71
CA LEU A 450 -20.44 8.15 -36.61
C LEU A 450 -21.64 9.04 -36.34
N TYR A 451 -22.78 8.78 -36.98
CA TYR A 451 -24.02 9.50 -36.73
C TYR A 451 -24.50 9.38 -35.27
N GLY A 452 -24.35 8.21 -34.63
CA GLY A 452 -24.71 8.06 -33.21
C GLY A 452 -23.84 8.90 -32.26
N VAL A 453 -22.60 9.18 -32.62
CA VAL A 453 -21.70 10.05 -31.83
C VAL A 453 -22.05 11.52 -32.06
N LEU A 454 -22.28 11.89 -33.32
CA LEU A 454 -22.63 13.25 -33.74
C LEU A 454 -24.07 13.64 -33.34
N GLU A 455 -24.96 12.67 -33.09
CA GLU A 455 -26.30 12.93 -32.56
C GLU A 455 -26.25 13.67 -31.21
N ASN A 456 -25.19 13.44 -30.44
CA ASN A 456 -24.94 14.22 -29.24
C ASN A 456 -24.30 15.56 -29.60
N GLN A 457 -25.10 16.62 -29.56
CA GLN A 457 -24.64 17.99 -29.86
C GLN A 457 -23.43 18.41 -29.02
N THR A 458 -23.29 17.94 -27.77
CA THR A 458 -22.11 18.27 -26.95
C THR A 458 -20.84 17.67 -27.55
N PHE A 459 -20.90 16.44 -28.07
CA PHE A 459 -19.76 15.85 -28.77
C PHE A 459 -19.48 16.49 -30.11
N GLU A 460 -20.51 16.77 -30.90
CA GLU A 460 -20.36 17.49 -32.16
C GLU A 460 -19.63 18.82 -31.90
N ARG A 461 -20.08 19.62 -30.93
CA ARG A 461 -19.42 20.87 -30.56
C ARG A 461 -17.96 20.69 -30.16
N MET A 462 -17.62 19.65 -29.40
CA MET A 462 -16.24 19.44 -28.95
C MET A 462 -15.33 18.96 -30.09
N PHE A 463 -15.77 17.99 -30.91
CA PHE A 463 -14.94 17.27 -31.89
C PHE A 463 -14.89 17.87 -33.30
N SER A 464 -15.67 18.93 -33.57
CA SER A 464 -15.76 19.55 -34.89
C SER A 464 -14.76 20.67 -35.13
N HIS A 465 -13.85 20.93 -34.19
CA HIS A 465 -12.81 21.93 -34.36
C HIS A 465 -11.65 21.38 -35.20
N PRO A 466 -11.10 22.14 -36.17
CA PRO A 466 -9.91 21.71 -36.93
C PRO A 466 -8.65 21.50 -36.08
N VAL A 467 -8.49 22.30 -35.02
CA VAL A 467 -7.30 22.27 -34.16
C VAL A 467 -7.70 21.91 -32.73
N SER A 468 -6.98 20.95 -32.15
CA SER A 468 -7.05 20.67 -30.71
C SER A 468 -6.31 21.75 -29.93
N LYS A 469 -6.98 22.44 -29.00
CA LYS A 469 -6.30 23.34 -28.04
C LYS A 469 -5.68 22.60 -26.86
N PHE A 470 -6.08 21.34 -26.66
CA PHE A 470 -5.57 20.48 -25.61
C PHE A 470 -4.63 19.42 -26.17
N ASP A 471 -3.41 19.33 -25.63
CA ASP A 471 -2.42 18.31 -25.97
C ASP A 471 -1.97 17.56 -24.70
N MET A 472 -2.41 16.30 -24.58
CA MET A 472 -2.17 15.48 -23.39
C MET A 472 -0.67 15.31 -23.09
N PHE A 473 0.16 15.11 -24.11
CA PHE A 473 1.61 14.97 -23.95
C PHE A 473 2.24 16.21 -23.31
N THR A 474 1.96 17.41 -23.84
CA THR A 474 2.48 18.66 -23.30
C THR A 474 2.03 18.87 -21.86
N GLU A 475 0.74 18.66 -21.57
CA GLU A 475 0.18 18.93 -20.24
C GLU A 475 0.66 17.93 -19.19
N MET A 476 0.83 16.65 -19.55
CA MET A 476 1.42 15.62 -18.68
C MET A 476 2.88 15.93 -18.32
N ASN A 477 3.65 16.48 -19.24
CA ASN A 477 5.07 16.80 -19.00
C ASN A 477 5.26 18.15 -18.30
N ALA A 478 4.23 19.00 -18.25
CA ALA A 478 4.29 20.30 -17.59
C ALA A 478 4.10 20.26 -16.06
N GLY A 479 3.76 19.11 -15.47
CA GLY A 479 3.50 18.98 -14.02
C GLY A 479 2.13 19.49 -13.59
N LYS A 480 1.11 19.41 -14.44
CA LYS A 480 -0.22 20.01 -14.17
C LYS A 480 -1.18 19.05 -13.45
N LEU A 481 -2.24 19.63 -12.90
CA LEU A 481 -3.45 18.93 -12.50
C LEU A 481 -4.44 18.95 -13.68
N ILE A 482 -4.80 17.79 -14.19
CA ILE A 482 -5.72 17.62 -15.32
C ILE A 482 -7.01 16.97 -14.80
N LEU A 483 -8.12 17.69 -14.85
CA LEU A 483 -9.43 17.26 -14.36
C LEU A 483 -10.36 17.03 -15.55
N ILE A 484 -10.88 15.81 -15.66
CA ILE A 484 -11.68 15.36 -16.79
C ILE A 484 -13.03 14.87 -16.25
N ASN A 485 -14.04 15.72 -16.37
CA ASN A 485 -15.41 15.36 -16.05
C ASN A 485 -16.04 14.65 -17.25
N THR A 486 -16.45 13.39 -17.10
CA THR A 486 -17.20 12.68 -18.16
C THR A 486 -18.71 12.80 -18.02
N SER A 487 -19.20 13.48 -16.98
CA SER A 487 -20.56 14.01 -16.86
C SER A 487 -21.68 13.03 -17.26
N LYS A 488 -21.89 11.96 -16.49
CA LYS A 488 -22.92 10.94 -16.74
C LYS A 488 -24.33 11.50 -16.75
N SER A 489 -24.56 12.59 -16.02
CA SER A 489 -25.79 13.40 -16.01
C SER A 489 -26.19 13.88 -17.42
N LEU A 490 -25.23 14.49 -18.12
CA LEU A 490 -25.36 15.11 -19.43
C LEU A 490 -25.20 14.11 -20.58
N LEU A 491 -24.06 13.40 -20.61
CA LEU A 491 -23.65 12.55 -21.73
C LEU A 491 -24.30 11.16 -21.70
N LYS A 492 -25.02 10.84 -20.62
CA LYS A 492 -25.58 9.51 -20.34
C LYS A 492 -24.49 8.44 -20.35
N GLU A 493 -24.91 7.18 -20.29
CA GLU A 493 -24.00 6.04 -20.15
C GLU A 493 -23.08 5.87 -21.37
N GLN A 494 -23.64 5.82 -22.56
CA GLN A 494 -22.86 5.66 -23.80
C GLN A 494 -21.88 6.81 -24.01
N GLY A 495 -22.32 8.06 -23.81
CA GLY A 495 -21.40 9.21 -23.95
C GLY A 495 -20.31 9.23 -22.88
N THR A 496 -20.61 8.82 -21.65
CA THR A 496 -19.59 8.70 -20.59
C THR A 496 -18.47 7.72 -20.98
N GLU A 497 -18.84 6.53 -21.45
CA GLU A 497 -17.90 5.50 -21.91
C GLU A 497 -17.03 6.02 -23.05
N ILE A 498 -17.66 6.64 -24.06
CA ILE A 498 -17.02 7.25 -25.22
C ILE A 498 -15.96 8.29 -24.79
N PHE A 499 -16.36 9.26 -23.97
CA PHE A 499 -15.50 10.37 -23.62
C PHE A 499 -14.36 9.94 -22.70
N GLY A 500 -14.65 9.08 -21.72
CA GLY A 500 -13.61 8.53 -20.85
C GLY A 500 -12.59 7.69 -21.62
N ARG A 501 -13.05 6.83 -22.55
CA ARG A 501 -12.15 6.05 -23.41
C ARG A 501 -11.30 6.91 -24.32
N PHE A 502 -11.85 8.00 -24.86
CA PHE A 502 -11.07 8.97 -25.61
C PHE A 502 -9.88 9.49 -24.79
N PHE A 503 -10.10 9.91 -23.54
CA PHE A 503 -9.01 10.39 -22.69
C PHE A 503 -8.04 9.30 -22.22
N ILE A 504 -8.53 8.10 -21.90
CA ILE A 504 -7.65 6.95 -21.61
C ILE A 504 -6.71 6.68 -22.79
N ALA A 505 -7.25 6.76 -24.00
CA ALA A 505 -6.48 6.57 -25.21
C ALA A 505 -5.45 7.71 -25.36
N LEU A 506 -5.83 8.97 -25.18
CA LEU A 506 -4.89 10.10 -25.21
C LEU A 506 -3.76 9.94 -24.18
N ILE A 507 -4.07 9.45 -22.97
CA ILE A 507 -3.07 9.16 -21.95
C ILE A 507 -2.12 8.06 -22.42
N ALA A 508 -2.65 6.99 -23.03
CA ALA A 508 -1.83 5.90 -23.57
C ALA A 508 -0.91 6.38 -24.69
N GLN A 509 -1.41 7.19 -25.63
CA GLN A 509 -0.61 7.78 -26.70
C GLN A 509 0.48 8.71 -26.14
N ALA A 510 0.13 9.61 -25.20
CA ALA A 510 1.08 10.51 -24.57
C ALA A 510 2.15 9.73 -23.78
N ALA A 511 1.78 8.63 -23.12
CA ALA A 511 2.72 7.74 -22.46
C ALA A 511 3.71 7.13 -23.46
N GLN A 512 3.25 6.65 -24.62
CA GLN A 512 4.13 6.12 -25.66
C GLN A 512 5.04 7.20 -26.26
N GLU A 513 4.53 8.42 -26.46
CA GLU A 513 5.32 9.54 -26.97
C GLU A 513 6.47 9.93 -26.03
N ARG A 514 6.32 9.70 -24.72
CA ARG A 514 7.40 9.91 -23.72
C ARG A 514 8.60 8.97 -23.89
N ALA A 515 8.54 8.01 -24.82
CA ALA A 515 9.72 7.27 -25.29
C ALA A 515 10.79 8.17 -25.91
N THR A 516 10.38 9.32 -26.47
CA THR A 516 11.28 10.33 -27.06
C THR A 516 12.01 11.16 -25.99
N LEU A 517 11.55 11.10 -24.73
CA LEU A 517 12.16 11.83 -23.63
C LEU A 517 13.24 10.99 -22.92
N PRO A 518 14.37 11.59 -22.49
CA PRO A 518 15.30 10.96 -21.57
C PRO A 518 14.63 10.53 -20.25
N ASP A 519 15.09 9.42 -19.66
CA ASP A 519 14.51 8.87 -18.42
C ASP A 519 14.50 9.86 -17.24
N SER A 520 15.48 10.77 -17.18
CA SER A 520 15.59 11.85 -16.19
C SER A 520 14.49 12.90 -16.32
N ASP A 521 14.03 13.14 -17.55
CA ASP A 521 13.11 14.23 -17.88
C ASP A 521 11.64 13.74 -17.85
N ARG A 522 11.45 12.42 -17.72
CA ARG A 522 10.14 11.80 -17.54
C ARG A 522 9.58 12.07 -16.15
N LEU A 523 8.79 13.14 -16.06
CA LEU A 523 8.03 13.50 -14.86
C LEU A 523 7.01 12.40 -14.50
N PRO A 524 6.97 11.89 -13.26
CA PRO A 524 5.90 11.00 -12.79
C PRO A 524 4.50 11.52 -13.11
N VAL A 525 3.61 10.64 -13.59
CA VAL A 525 2.19 10.96 -13.79
C VAL A 525 1.32 9.95 -13.05
N MET A 526 0.40 10.46 -12.22
CA MET A 526 -0.57 9.63 -11.51
C MET A 526 -1.98 9.89 -12.05
N VAL A 527 -2.62 8.84 -12.56
CA VAL A 527 -3.97 8.88 -13.12
C VAL A 527 -4.93 8.21 -12.15
N TYR A 528 -6.01 8.90 -11.81
CA TYR A 528 -7.10 8.42 -10.97
C TYR A 528 -8.36 8.29 -11.79
N VAL A 529 -8.91 7.09 -11.81
CA VAL A 529 -10.10 6.78 -12.60
C VAL A 529 -11.16 6.24 -11.64
N ASP A 530 -12.17 7.05 -11.36
CA ASP A 530 -13.36 6.57 -10.67
C ASP A 530 -14.31 5.88 -11.66
N GLU A 531 -15.05 4.88 -11.22
CA GLU A 531 -15.93 4.05 -12.05
C GLU A 531 -15.21 3.46 -13.28
N ALA A 532 -14.00 2.92 -13.07
CA ALA A 532 -13.12 2.45 -14.14
C ALA A 532 -13.72 1.38 -15.07
N GLN A 533 -14.75 0.63 -14.63
CA GLN A 533 -15.44 -0.32 -15.48
C GLN A 533 -16.04 0.32 -16.74
N ASP A 534 -16.41 1.60 -16.67
CA ASP A 534 -17.07 2.32 -17.78
C ASP A 534 -16.07 2.65 -18.90
N TYR A 535 -14.75 2.55 -18.65
CA TYR A 535 -13.72 3.08 -19.57
C TYR A 535 -12.73 2.05 -20.11
N PHE A 536 -12.75 0.81 -19.62
CA PHE A 536 -11.75 -0.18 -20.02
C PHE A 536 -12.38 -1.44 -20.58
N ASP A 537 -11.63 -2.10 -21.46
CA ASP A 537 -11.93 -3.42 -22.01
C ASP A 537 -10.79 -4.40 -21.65
N GLN A 538 -10.89 -5.65 -22.10
CA GLN A 538 -9.89 -6.68 -21.85
C GLN A 538 -8.48 -6.33 -22.37
N ASN A 539 -8.33 -5.34 -23.25
CA ASN A 539 -7.03 -4.91 -23.79
C ASN A 539 -6.30 -3.92 -22.87
N ILE A 540 -6.89 -3.56 -21.72
CA ILE A 540 -6.26 -2.68 -20.71
C ILE A 540 -4.84 -3.09 -20.34
N GLY A 541 -4.51 -4.39 -20.38
CA GLY A 541 -3.16 -4.87 -20.06
C GLY A 541 -2.07 -4.23 -20.92
N VAL A 542 -2.36 -3.98 -22.21
CA VAL A 542 -1.43 -3.29 -23.11
C VAL A 542 -1.23 -1.85 -22.64
N ILE A 543 -2.32 -1.12 -22.35
CA ILE A 543 -2.30 0.27 -21.89
C ILE A 543 -1.50 0.39 -20.58
N LEU A 544 -1.80 -0.44 -19.58
CA LEU A 544 -1.11 -0.43 -18.29
C LEU A 544 0.37 -0.77 -18.45
N SER A 545 0.70 -1.82 -19.21
CA SER A 545 2.09 -2.21 -19.43
C SER A 545 2.94 -1.12 -20.10
N GLN A 546 2.34 -0.34 -21.01
CA GLN A 546 2.98 0.79 -21.66
C GLN A 546 3.09 1.99 -20.72
N ALA A 547 2.01 2.33 -20.01
CA ALA A 547 1.97 3.42 -19.03
C ALA A 547 3.07 3.24 -17.96
N ARG A 548 3.22 2.03 -17.41
CA ARG A 548 4.27 1.69 -16.44
C ARG A 548 5.68 2.01 -16.95
N LYS A 549 6.00 1.65 -18.19
CA LYS A 549 7.35 1.87 -18.79
C LYS A 549 7.73 3.35 -18.81
N TYR A 550 6.75 4.24 -18.89
CA TYR A 550 6.95 5.68 -19.04
C TYR A 550 6.56 6.48 -17.79
N LYS A 551 6.63 5.86 -16.61
CA LYS A 551 6.33 6.46 -15.29
C LYS A 551 4.92 7.03 -15.19
N VAL A 552 3.94 6.32 -15.77
CA VAL A 552 2.51 6.65 -15.64
C VAL A 552 1.84 5.55 -14.80
N GLY A 553 1.45 5.92 -13.58
CA GLY A 553 0.73 5.04 -12.65
C GLY A 553 -0.77 5.28 -12.74
N MET A 554 -1.57 4.22 -12.62
CA MET A 554 -3.03 4.32 -12.70
C MET A 554 -3.67 3.72 -11.44
N THR A 555 -4.65 4.43 -10.88
CA THR A 555 -5.52 3.95 -9.80
C THR A 555 -6.92 3.77 -10.36
N LEU A 556 -7.34 2.51 -10.45
CA LEU A 556 -8.58 2.08 -11.08
C LEU A 556 -9.56 1.67 -10.00
N ALA A 557 -10.63 2.45 -9.81
CA ALA A 557 -11.61 2.22 -8.75
C ALA A 557 -12.98 1.84 -9.30
N HIS A 558 -13.60 0.82 -8.70
CA HIS A 558 -14.98 0.41 -9.00
C HIS A 558 -15.64 -0.23 -7.78
N GLN A 559 -16.94 -0.54 -7.87
CA GLN A 559 -17.75 -0.91 -6.70
C GLN A 559 -17.69 -2.40 -6.39
N TYR A 560 -17.79 -3.25 -7.40
CA TYR A 560 -17.80 -4.71 -7.25
C TYR A 560 -17.31 -5.41 -8.52
N LEU A 561 -16.74 -6.61 -8.39
CA LEU A 561 -16.12 -7.32 -9.51
C LEU A 561 -17.11 -7.66 -10.62
N GLY A 562 -18.38 -7.90 -10.29
CA GLY A 562 -19.43 -8.19 -11.26
C GLY A 562 -19.73 -7.07 -12.27
N GLN A 563 -19.18 -5.87 -12.10
CA GLN A 563 -19.24 -4.81 -13.12
C GLN A 563 -18.26 -5.07 -14.27
N LEU A 564 -17.23 -5.87 -14.04
CA LEU A 564 -16.20 -6.19 -15.02
C LEU A 564 -16.53 -7.48 -15.74
N SER A 565 -16.30 -7.53 -17.06
CA SER A 565 -16.28 -8.79 -17.81
C SER A 565 -15.16 -9.71 -17.32
N ASN A 566 -15.27 -11.02 -17.54
CA ASN A 566 -14.26 -11.97 -17.07
C ASN A 566 -12.85 -11.63 -17.59
N GLY A 567 -12.72 -11.32 -18.89
CA GLY A 567 -11.45 -10.93 -19.48
C GLY A 567 -10.88 -9.63 -18.88
N LEU A 568 -11.76 -8.69 -18.51
CA LEU A 568 -11.35 -7.46 -17.84
C LEU A 568 -10.87 -7.71 -16.39
N GLN A 569 -11.52 -8.62 -15.66
CA GLN A 569 -11.08 -9.04 -14.32
C GLN A 569 -9.69 -9.67 -14.37
N GLU A 570 -9.46 -10.59 -15.31
CA GLU A 570 -8.16 -11.23 -15.53
C GLU A 570 -7.08 -10.19 -15.89
N ALA A 571 -7.42 -9.23 -16.76
CA ALA A 571 -6.50 -8.17 -17.15
C ALA A 571 -6.14 -7.26 -15.95
N PHE A 572 -7.11 -6.89 -15.11
CA PHE A 572 -6.87 -6.15 -13.87
C PHE A 572 -5.99 -6.95 -12.92
N GLU A 573 -6.27 -8.24 -12.74
CA GLU A 573 -5.48 -9.12 -11.88
C GLU A 573 -4.01 -9.21 -12.30
N ALA A 574 -3.76 -9.42 -13.59
CA ALA A 574 -2.40 -9.58 -14.10
C ALA A 574 -1.58 -8.27 -14.00
N ASN A 575 -2.22 -7.13 -14.29
CA ASN A 575 -1.53 -5.87 -14.53
C ASN A 575 -1.56 -4.87 -13.35
N THR A 576 -2.24 -5.19 -12.25
CA THR A 576 -2.22 -4.36 -11.04
C THR A 576 -1.48 -5.07 -9.91
N SER A 577 -0.46 -4.40 -9.37
CA SER A 577 0.34 -4.95 -8.27
C SER A 577 -0.18 -4.54 -6.90
N ILE A 578 -0.95 -3.46 -6.83
CA ILE A 578 -1.57 -2.97 -5.59
C ILE A 578 -3.07 -3.25 -5.66
N LYS A 579 -3.60 -3.90 -4.62
CA LYS A 579 -5.02 -4.25 -4.49
C LYS A 579 -5.56 -3.73 -3.17
N LEU A 580 -6.63 -2.96 -3.22
CA LEU A 580 -7.37 -2.48 -2.05
C LEU A 580 -8.81 -2.99 -2.14
N ALA A 581 -9.27 -3.68 -1.10
CA ALA A 581 -10.62 -4.22 -1.05
C ALA A 581 -11.28 -3.93 0.31
N GLY A 582 -12.51 -3.42 0.28
CA GLY A 582 -13.27 -3.16 1.51
C GLY A 582 -14.75 -2.91 1.22
N GLY A 583 -15.64 -3.28 2.16
CA GLY A 583 -17.09 -3.13 1.99
C GLY A 583 -17.64 -3.93 0.80
N VAL A 584 -16.98 -5.03 0.45
CA VAL A 584 -17.33 -5.88 -0.70
C VAL A 584 -18.25 -7.04 -0.29
N SER A 585 -18.94 -7.62 -1.28
CA SER A 585 -19.81 -8.78 -1.04
C SER A 585 -19.01 -10.03 -0.65
N ALA A 586 -19.66 -11.02 -0.04
CA ALA A 586 -19.03 -12.32 0.25
C ALA A 586 -18.56 -13.05 -1.02
N ARG A 587 -19.21 -12.79 -2.17
CA ARG A 587 -18.78 -13.34 -3.46
C ARG A 587 -17.45 -12.70 -3.90
N ASP A 588 -17.39 -11.37 -3.89
CA ASP A 588 -16.20 -10.63 -4.31
C ASP A 588 -15.02 -10.89 -3.38
N ALA A 589 -15.26 -10.96 -2.07
CA ALA A 589 -14.23 -11.28 -1.09
C ALA A 589 -13.60 -12.66 -1.33
N ARG A 590 -14.39 -13.67 -1.73
CA ARG A 590 -13.86 -14.99 -2.10
C ARG A 590 -13.02 -14.95 -3.37
N ALA A 591 -13.44 -14.15 -4.36
CA ALA A 591 -12.68 -13.99 -5.60
C ALA A 591 -11.34 -13.26 -5.36
N LEU A 592 -11.33 -12.23 -4.51
CA LEU A 592 -10.13 -11.43 -4.20
C LEU A 592 -9.18 -12.12 -3.22
N ALA A 593 -9.67 -12.99 -2.34
CA ALA A 593 -8.90 -13.66 -1.30
C ALA A 593 -7.61 -14.32 -1.82
N GLY A 594 -7.70 -15.09 -2.91
CA GLY A 594 -6.55 -15.74 -3.52
C GLY A 594 -5.52 -14.74 -4.07
N GLN A 595 -5.99 -13.66 -4.70
CA GLN A 595 -5.13 -12.61 -5.26
C GLN A 595 -4.40 -11.79 -4.19
N MET A 596 -4.96 -11.75 -2.97
CA MET A 596 -4.46 -10.94 -1.85
C MET A 596 -3.85 -11.79 -0.74
N ALA A 597 -3.67 -13.10 -0.98
CA ALA A 597 -3.12 -14.08 -0.05
C ALA A 597 -3.73 -14.00 1.36
N THR A 598 -5.06 -13.85 1.44
CA THR A 598 -5.78 -13.65 2.69
C THR A 598 -7.08 -14.43 2.71
N GLU A 599 -7.68 -14.59 3.89
CA GLU A 599 -9.01 -15.16 4.03
C GLU A 599 -10.10 -14.17 3.58
N PRO A 600 -11.19 -14.66 2.96
CA PRO A 600 -12.32 -13.81 2.56
C PRO A 600 -12.94 -13.04 3.73
N GLY A 601 -12.91 -13.60 4.94
CA GLY A 601 -13.44 -12.96 6.14
C GLY A 601 -12.69 -11.67 6.49
N LYS A 602 -11.36 -11.67 6.33
CA LYS A 602 -10.52 -10.49 6.57
C LYS A 602 -10.82 -9.35 5.59
N ILE A 603 -11.21 -9.64 4.35
CA ILE A 603 -11.60 -8.59 3.38
C ILE A 603 -12.97 -8.00 3.74
N GLN A 604 -13.91 -8.84 4.17
CA GLN A 604 -15.28 -8.41 4.50
C GLN A 604 -15.38 -7.62 5.80
N SER A 605 -14.55 -7.96 6.79
CA SER A 605 -14.61 -7.36 8.13
C SER A 605 -13.97 -5.96 8.20
N GLN A 606 -13.49 -5.41 7.09
CA GLN A 606 -12.85 -4.12 7.06
C GLN A 606 -13.86 -3.02 7.44
N PRO A 607 -13.56 -2.17 8.43
CA PRO A 607 -14.43 -1.05 8.77
C PRO A 607 -14.42 0.01 7.66
N LYS A 608 -15.41 0.90 7.69
CA LYS A 608 -15.53 1.99 6.73
C LYS A 608 -14.25 2.84 6.72
N GLY A 609 -13.71 3.09 5.53
CA GLY A 609 -12.44 3.81 5.33
C GLY A 609 -11.18 2.94 5.45
N THR A 610 -11.34 1.67 5.82
CA THR A 610 -10.24 0.71 5.90
C THR A 610 -10.33 -0.32 4.79
N PHE A 611 -9.20 -0.69 4.22
CA PHE A 611 -9.10 -1.62 3.11
C PHE A 611 -8.10 -2.71 3.44
N ALA A 612 -8.49 -3.95 3.17
CA ALA A 612 -7.52 -5.03 3.01
C ALA A 612 -6.66 -4.64 1.82
N THR A 613 -5.36 -4.48 2.05
CA THR A 613 -4.41 -3.94 1.08
C THR A 613 -3.32 -4.97 0.84
N ASN A 614 -3.11 -5.36 -0.41
CA ASN A 614 -2.01 -6.22 -0.81
C ASN A 614 -1.17 -5.52 -1.88
N ILE A 615 0.15 -5.58 -1.72
CA ILE A 615 1.14 -5.06 -2.65
C ILE A 615 2.04 -6.22 -3.05
N ARG A 616 1.94 -6.64 -4.30
CA ARG A 616 2.68 -7.75 -4.88
C ARG A 616 4.19 -7.57 -4.64
N GLY A 617 4.82 -8.57 -4.03
CA GLY A 617 6.25 -8.56 -3.75
C GLY A 617 6.70 -7.61 -2.62
N LEU A 618 5.76 -7.00 -1.89
CA LEU A 618 6.06 -6.20 -0.69
C LEU A 618 5.30 -6.73 0.55
N THR A 619 4.00 -6.98 0.44
CA THR A 619 3.20 -7.56 1.52
C THR A 619 2.93 -9.03 1.25
N GLN A 620 3.11 -9.88 2.26
CA GLN A 620 2.90 -11.32 2.13
C GLN A 620 1.41 -11.70 2.08
N ASN A 621 0.59 -11.04 2.88
CA ASN A 621 -0.87 -11.14 2.85
C ASN A 621 -1.50 -9.74 2.89
N ALA A 622 -2.82 -9.67 2.77
CA ALA A 622 -3.51 -8.39 2.86
C ALA A 622 -3.42 -7.78 4.27
N VAL A 623 -3.00 -6.52 4.34
CA VAL A 623 -2.95 -5.72 5.56
C VAL A 623 -4.12 -4.74 5.63
N PRO A 624 -4.76 -4.54 6.79
CA PRO A 624 -5.75 -3.50 6.94
C PRO A 624 -5.07 -2.12 6.94
N ILE A 625 -5.41 -1.27 5.97
CA ILE A 625 -4.93 0.12 5.89
C ILE A 625 -6.13 1.05 5.96
N SER A 626 -6.11 1.97 6.91
CA SER A 626 -7.14 2.98 7.08
C SER A 626 -6.70 4.27 6.42
N PHE A 627 -7.57 4.83 5.58
CA PHE A 627 -7.33 6.11 4.94
C PHE A 627 -8.15 7.20 5.65
N PRO A 628 -7.52 8.32 6.03
CA PRO A 628 -8.24 9.41 6.66
C PRO A 628 -9.25 10.01 5.66
N PHE A 629 -10.41 10.39 6.18
CA PHE A 629 -11.43 11.09 5.39
C PHE A 629 -11.22 12.60 5.47
N PHE A 630 -11.83 13.29 4.52
CA PHE A 630 -11.90 14.74 4.43
C PHE A 630 -10.56 15.43 4.19
N VAL A 631 -9.57 14.73 3.62
CA VAL A 631 -8.22 15.29 3.42
C VAL A 631 -8.24 16.54 2.55
N LEU A 632 -8.91 16.49 1.40
CA LEU A 632 -9.05 17.66 0.53
C LEU A 632 -9.98 18.71 1.13
N GLU A 633 -11.00 18.27 1.85
CA GLU A 633 -12.02 19.13 2.45
C GLU A 633 -11.48 19.97 3.62
N ASN A 634 -10.45 19.48 4.29
CA ASN A 634 -9.72 20.15 5.37
C ASN A 634 -8.65 21.13 4.85
N LEU A 635 -8.33 21.12 3.55
CA LEU A 635 -7.45 22.12 2.95
C LEU A 635 -8.14 23.50 2.90
N PRO A 636 -7.35 24.59 2.81
CA PRO A 636 -7.91 25.92 2.60
C PRO A 636 -8.90 25.93 1.43
N ARG A 637 -10.07 26.54 1.62
CA ARG A 637 -11.13 26.54 0.59
C ARG A 637 -10.93 27.69 -0.38
N ALA A 638 -11.06 27.40 -1.67
CA ALA A 638 -11.10 28.41 -2.71
C ALA A 638 -12.43 29.19 -2.63
N THR A 639 -12.34 30.50 -2.82
CA THR A 639 -13.51 31.38 -2.96
C THR A 639 -14.22 31.10 -4.29
N LYS A 640 -15.48 31.55 -4.40
CA LYS A 640 -16.23 31.43 -5.66
C LYS A 640 -15.54 32.15 -6.82
N GLU A 641 -14.91 33.30 -6.54
CA GLU A 641 -14.18 34.09 -7.53
C GLU A 641 -12.91 33.39 -8.03
N GLU A 642 -12.17 32.73 -7.13
CA GLU A 642 -11.00 31.93 -7.50
C GLU A 642 -11.37 30.74 -8.41
N VAL A 643 -12.46 30.04 -8.08
CA VAL A 643 -12.96 28.94 -8.92
C VAL A 643 -13.45 29.46 -10.28
N ALA A 644 -14.14 30.60 -10.30
CA ALA A 644 -14.57 31.24 -11.55
C ALA A 644 -13.37 31.67 -12.41
N THR A 645 -12.31 32.19 -11.79
CA THR A 645 -11.07 32.56 -12.48
C THR A 645 -10.39 31.34 -13.09
N LEU A 646 -10.38 30.21 -12.38
CA LEU A 646 -9.86 28.95 -12.90
C LEU A 646 -10.66 28.47 -14.11
N ARG A 647 -11.99 28.47 -14.03
CA ARG A 647 -12.86 28.12 -15.16
C ARG A 647 -12.62 29.05 -16.35
N GLN A 648 -12.54 30.35 -16.12
CA GLN A 648 -12.28 31.33 -17.18
C GLN A 648 -10.91 31.14 -17.85
N HIS A 649 -9.89 30.80 -17.07
CA HIS A 649 -8.59 30.44 -17.62
C HIS A 649 -8.68 29.19 -18.50
N SER A 650 -9.39 28.14 -18.04
CA SER A 650 -9.58 26.91 -18.81
C SER A 650 -10.31 27.19 -20.14
N ARG A 651 -11.36 28.02 -20.12
CA ARG A 651 -12.09 28.45 -21.34
C ARG A 651 -11.17 29.12 -22.34
N THR A 652 -10.33 30.03 -21.88
CA THR A 652 -9.41 30.79 -22.74
C THR A 652 -8.34 29.89 -23.35
N ALA A 653 -7.83 28.93 -22.57
CA ALA A 653 -6.72 28.08 -22.97
C ALA A 653 -7.15 26.87 -23.83
N TYR A 654 -8.30 26.25 -23.52
CA TYR A 654 -8.65 24.92 -24.03
C TYR A 654 -9.99 24.84 -24.78
N ALA A 655 -10.80 25.90 -24.76
CA ALA A 655 -12.11 25.93 -25.39
C ALA A 655 -12.24 27.03 -26.44
N GLU A 656 -13.33 26.98 -27.20
CA GLU A 656 -13.79 28.08 -28.05
C GLU A 656 -15.23 28.42 -27.68
N PRO A 657 -15.63 29.70 -27.76
CA PRO A 657 -17.02 30.08 -27.59
C PRO A 657 -17.86 29.42 -28.70
N TRP A 658 -18.92 28.73 -28.33
CA TRP A 658 -19.83 28.13 -29.30
C TRP A 658 -20.54 29.24 -30.09
N GLN A 659 -20.33 29.25 -31.40
CA GLN A 659 -21.10 30.05 -32.34
C GLN A 659 -22.01 29.10 -33.11
N PRO A 660 -23.34 29.33 -33.16
CA PRO A 660 -24.20 28.64 -34.09
C PRO A 660 -23.62 28.85 -35.49
N MET A 661 -23.44 27.77 -36.24
CA MET A 661 -22.98 27.86 -37.61
C MET A 661 -24.03 28.67 -38.39
N GLU A 662 -23.79 29.96 -38.62
CA GLU A 662 -24.45 30.67 -39.71
C GLU A 662 -24.14 29.83 -40.95
N GLU A 663 -25.18 29.48 -41.71
CA GLU A 663 -25.02 28.90 -43.02
C GLU A 663 -23.92 29.70 -43.72
N GLN A 664 -22.79 29.05 -44.00
CA GLN A 664 -21.81 29.58 -44.93
C GLN A 664 -22.49 29.58 -46.31
N GLU A 665 -23.45 30.49 -46.50
CA GLU A 665 -23.80 31.00 -47.82
C GLU A 665 -22.49 31.49 -48.42
N GLY A 666 -22.17 30.89 -49.56
CA GLY A 666 -20.87 31.01 -50.16
C GLY A 666 -20.42 32.46 -50.24
N THR A 667 -19.14 32.68 -49.98
CA THR A 667 -18.41 33.77 -50.62
C THR A 667 -18.44 33.56 -52.15
N GLN A 668 -19.58 33.79 -52.77
CA GLN A 668 -19.67 34.33 -54.11
C GLN A 668 -19.77 35.84 -53.92
N GLY A 669 -18.67 36.53 -54.21
CA GLY A 669 -18.76 37.94 -54.51
C GLY A 669 -19.65 38.11 -55.73
N ASP A 670 -20.83 38.67 -55.52
CA ASP A 670 -21.49 39.53 -56.48
C ASP A 670 -22.27 40.57 -55.68
N ASP A 671 -21.94 41.83 -55.92
CA ASP A 671 -22.61 43.02 -55.36
C ASP A 671 -24.13 42.92 -55.55
N PRO A 672 -24.95 43.24 -54.52
CA PRO A 672 -26.36 43.46 -54.74
C PRO A 672 -26.56 44.84 -55.37
N ALA A 673 -26.84 44.84 -56.67
CA ALA A 673 -27.45 45.98 -57.36
C ALA A 673 -28.77 46.38 -56.68
N GLU A 674 -28.95 47.67 -56.46
CA GLU A 674 -30.15 48.30 -55.88
C GLU A 674 -31.45 47.83 -56.57
N PRO A 675 -32.52 47.51 -55.81
CA PRO A 675 -33.82 47.26 -56.40
C PRO A 675 -34.54 48.58 -56.74
N PRO A 676 -35.27 48.64 -57.87
CA PRO A 676 -35.94 49.87 -58.29
C PRO A 676 -37.17 50.17 -57.42
N SER A 677 -37.31 51.45 -57.07
CA SER A 677 -38.44 52.02 -56.35
C SER A 677 -39.78 51.70 -57.05
N LYS A 678 -40.70 51.05 -56.32
CA LYS A 678 -42.13 51.04 -56.69
C LYS A 678 -42.95 51.76 -55.64
N ILE A 679 -43.65 52.76 -56.16
CA ILE A 679 -44.78 53.49 -55.60
C ILE A 679 -45.89 52.50 -55.25
N ASP A 680 -46.42 52.56 -54.03
CA ASP A 680 -47.87 52.52 -53.83
C ASP A 680 -48.24 53.06 -52.43
N SER A 681 -49.01 54.15 -52.44
CA SER A 681 -49.63 54.76 -51.27
C SER A 681 -51.13 54.73 -51.48
N GLN A 682 -51.85 53.98 -50.63
CA GLN A 682 -53.15 54.32 -50.03
C GLN A 682 -53.78 53.06 -49.43
N ASP A 683 -53.68 52.92 -48.10
CA ASP A 683 -54.56 52.07 -47.31
C ASP A 683 -55.51 52.99 -46.50
N PRO A 684 -56.82 53.01 -46.79
CA PRO A 684 -57.76 53.91 -46.16
C PRO A 684 -58.50 53.21 -45.02
N THR A 685 -57.83 52.85 -43.92
CA THR A 685 -58.53 52.58 -42.65
C THR A 685 -57.62 52.73 -41.44
N ASN A 686 -57.53 53.95 -40.90
CA ASN A 686 -57.51 54.08 -39.44
C ASN A 686 -57.88 55.51 -38.99
N LEU A 687 -59.04 55.59 -38.33
CA LEU A 687 -59.56 56.77 -37.67
C LEU A 687 -58.97 56.87 -36.26
N SER A 688 -58.22 57.96 -36.04
CA SER A 688 -58.15 58.80 -34.84
C SER A 688 -58.64 58.26 -33.49
N SER A 689 -57.78 58.37 -32.48
CA SER A 689 -58.18 59.00 -31.21
C SER A 689 -57.04 59.87 -30.67
N GLU A 690 -57.36 61.14 -30.47
CA GLU A 690 -56.52 62.23 -29.96
C GLU A 690 -56.31 62.11 -28.44
N LEU A 691 -55.08 62.35 -27.98
CA LEU A 691 -54.73 63.43 -27.03
C LEU A 691 -53.21 63.64 -26.99
#